data_AF-A0A2U3WNG5-F1
#
_entry.id   AF-A0A2U3WNG5-F1
#
_cell.length_a   1.000
_cell.length_b   1.000
_cell.length_c   1.000
_cell.angle_alpha   90.00
_cell.angle_beta   90.00
_cell.angle_gamma   90.00
#
_symmetry.space_group_name_H-M   'P 1'
#
loop_
_entity.id
_entity.type
_entity.pdbx_description
1 polymer ?
#
loop_
_entity_poly.entity_id
_entity_poly.type
_entity_poly.pdbx_seq_one_letter_code
_entity_poly.pdbx_strand_id
1 'polypeptide(L)'
;MDMPNPPTSKCITYWKRKVKSEYMRLRQLKRLQANMGAKALYVANFAKVQEKTQILNEEWKKLRVQPVQLMKPVSGHPFLKKCTIESIFPGFASQHMLMRSLNTVALVPIMYSWSPLQQNFMVEDETVLCNIPYMGDEVKEEDETFIEELINNYDGKVHGEEEMIPGSVLISDAVFLELVDALNQYSDEEEEGHNDTSDGKQDDSKEDLPVTRKRKRHALEGNKKSSKKQFPNDMIFSAIASMFPENGVPDDMKERYRELTEMSDPNALPPQCTPNIDGPNAKSVQREQSLHSFHTLFCRRCFKYDCFLHPFHATPNVYKRKNKEIKIEPEPCGTDCFLLLEGAKEYAMLHNPRSKCSGRRRRRHHMVSASCSNTSASAVAETKEGDSDRDTGNDWASSSSEANSRCQTPTKQKASPAPPQLCVVEAPSEPVEWTGAEESLFRVFHGTYFNNFCSIARLLGTKTCKQVFQFAVKESLILKLPTDELMNPSQKKKRKHRLWAAHCRKIQLKKDNSSTQVYNYQPCDHPDRPCDSTCPCIMTQNFCEKFCQCNPDCQNRFPGCRCKTQCNTKQCPCYLAVRECDPDLCLTCGASEHWDCKVVSCKNCSIQRGLKKHLLLAPSDVAGWGTFIKESVQKNEFISEYCGELISQDEADRRGKVYDKYMSSFLFNLNNDFVVDATRKGNKIRFANHSVNPNCYAKVVMVNGDHRIGIFAKRAIQAGEELFFDYRYSQADALKYVGIERETDVL
;
A
#
# COMPACT_ATOMS: atom_id res chain seq x y z
N MET A 1 -37.82 26.73 -15.85
CA MET A 1 -37.89 25.36 -15.31
C MET A 1 -38.84 24.62 -16.20
N ASP A 2 -38.31 23.89 -17.18
CA ASP A 2 -39.05 22.81 -17.84
C ASP A 2 -38.39 21.53 -17.36
N MET A 3 -39.08 20.81 -16.47
CA MET A 3 -38.69 19.47 -16.06
C MET A 3 -39.01 18.55 -17.23
N PRO A 4 -38.03 17.81 -17.79
CA PRO A 4 -38.35 16.81 -18.81
C PRO A 4 -39.26 15.75 -18.18
N ASN A 5 -40.39 15.48 -18.84
CA ASN A 5 -41.34 14.46 -18.42
C ASN A 5 -40.60 13.11 -18.21
N PRO A 6 -40.95 12.32 -17.18
CA PRO A 6 -40.35 11.01 -16.99
C PRO A 6 -40.58 10.14 -18.22
N PRO A 7 -39.57 9.38 -18.68
CA PRO A 7 -39.66 8.62 -19.92
C PRO A 7 -40.79 7.57 -19.81
N THR A 8 -41.69 7.57 -20.79
CA THR A 8 -42.77 6.58 -20.86
C THR A 8 -42.19 5.17 -21.03
N SER A 9 -42.83 4.15 -20.43
CA SER A 9 -42.42 2.73 -20.54
C SER A 9 -42.19 2.26 -22.00
N LYS A 10 -42.90 2.87 -22.96
CA LYS A 10 -42.74 2.62 -24.41
C LYS A 10 -41.38 3.12 -24.96
N CYS A 11 -40.89 4.26 -24.50
CA CYS A 11 -39.61 4.85 -24.91
C CYS A 11 -38.41 4.02 -24.43
N ILE A 12 -38.43 3.57 -23.17
CA ILE A 12 -37.38 2.70 -22.61
C ILE A 12 -37.31 1.36 -23.36
N THR A 13 -38.46 0.77 -23.68
CA THR A 13 -38.53 -0.51 -24.41
C THR A 13 -38.00 -0.38 -25.84
N TYR A 14 -38.24 0.76 -26.50
CA TYR A 14 -37.70 1.09 -27.82
C TYR A 14 -36.17 1.17 -27.79
N TRP A 15 -35.61 1.96 -26.86
CA TRP A 15 -34.16 2.10 -26.72
C TRP A 15 -33.47 0.78 -26.36
N LYS A 16 -34.06 -0.06 -25.51
CA LYS A 16 -33.53 -1.41 -25.24
C LYS A 16 -33.47 -2.29 -26.50
N ARG A 17 -34.49 -2.24 -27.37
CA ARG A 17 -34.49 -2.97 -28.65
C ARG A 17 -33.41 -2.45 -29.60
N LYS A 18 -33.22 -1.12 -29.65
CA LYS A 18 -32.18 -0.48 -30.45
C LYS A 18 -30.77 -0.85 -29.95
N VAL A 19 -30.52 -0.78 -28.63
CA VAL A 19 -29.28 -1.23 -27.99
C VAL A 19 -28.97 -2.67 -28.37
N LYS A 20 -29.95 -3.59 -28.24
CA LYS A 20 -29.78 -5.00 -28.59
C LYS A 20 -29.46 -5.21 -30.08
N SER A 21 -30.16 -4.50 -30.96
CA SER A 21 -29.97 -4.58 -32.41
C SER A 21 -28.58 -4.10 -32.81
N GLU A 22 -28.18 -2.90 -32.35
CA GLU A 22 -26.88 -2.32 -32.69
C GLU A 22 -25.73 -3.09 -32.07
N TYR A 23 -25.87 -3.56 -30.82
CA TYR A 23 -24.87 -4.42 -30.19
C TYR A 23 -24.64 -5.71 -30.99
N MET A 24 -25.71 -6.38 -31.42
CA MET A 24 -25.59 -7.60 -32.24
C MET A 24 -24.96 -7.31 -33.61
N ARG A 25 -25.32 -6.19 -34.25
CA ARG A 25 -24.74 -5.74 -35.53
C ARG A 25 -23.25 -5.46 -35.39
N LEU A 26 -22.85 -4.69 -34.37
CA LEU A 26 -21.46 -4.35 -34.07
C LEU A 26 -20.64 -5.58 -33.70
N ARG A 27 -21.17 -6.47 -32.86
CA ARG A 27 -20.52 -7.73 -32.50
C ARG A 27 -20.28 -8.61 -33.73
N GLN A 28 -21.26 -8.73 -34.63
CA GLN A 28 -21.10 -9.50 -35.86
C GLN A 28 -20.10 -8.85 -36.82
N LEU A 29 -20.14 -7.53 -36.97
CA LEU A 29 -19.20 -6.77 -37.80
C LEU A 29 -17.77 -6.90 -37.29
N LYS A 30 -17.55 -6.70 -35.99
CA LYS A 30 -16.26 -6.87 -35.32
C LYS A 30 -15.75 -8.30 -35.43
N ARG A 31 -16.62 -9.30 -35.27
CA ARG A 31 -16.25 -10.71 -35.49
C ARG A 31 -15.78 -10.96 -36.93
N LEU A 32 -16.46 -10.38 -37.93
CA LEU A 32 -16.05 -10.51 -39.34
C LEU A 32 -14.72 -9.80 -39.61
N GLN A 33 -14.55 -8.57 -39.11
CA GLN A 33 -13.29 -7.81 -39.22
C GLN A 33 -12.13 -8.53 -38.52
N ALA A 34 -12.36 -9.01 -37.29
CA ALA A 34 -11.40 -9.81 -36.53
C ALA A 34 -11.04 -11.09 -37.26
N ASN A 35 -12.00 -11.79 -37.88
CA ASN A 35 -11.74 -12.98 -38.69
C ASN A 35 -10.88 -12.68 -39.92
N MET A 36 -11.10 -11.53 -40.59
CA MET A 36 -10.25 -11.11 -41.72
C MET A 36 -8.83 -10.76 -41.26
N GLY A 37 -8.69 -10.00 -40.18
CA GLY A 37 -7.40 -9.68 -39.57
C GLY A 37 -6.67 -10.93 -39.07
N ALA A 38 -7.38 -11.85 -38.40
CA ALA A 38 -6.85 -13.12 -37.90
C ALA A 38 -6.35 -14.02 -39.02
N LYS A 39 -7.04 -14.08 -40.18
CA LYS A 39 -6.54 -14.80 -41.36
C LYS A 39 -5.21 -14.23 -41.87
N ALA A 40 -5.10 -12.90 -41.97
CA ALA A 40 -3.86 -12.26 -42.39
C ALA A 40 -2.72 -12.51 -41.38
N LEU A 41 -3.01 -12.38 -40.08
CA LEU A 41 -2.07 -12.69 -38.99
C LEU A 41 -1.65 -14.16 -39.00
N TYR A 42 -2.57 -15.09 -39.28
CA TYR A 42 -2.27 -16.51 -39.38
C TYR A 42 -1.31 -16.80 -40.52
N VAL A 43 -1.53 -16.22 -41.71
CA VAL A 43 -0.62 -16.38 -42.86
C VAL A 43 0.77 -15.81 -42.54
N ALA A 44 0.83 -14.62 -41.93
CA ALA A 44 2.09 -14.01 -41.52
C ALA A 44 2.82 -14.85 -40.45
N ASN A 45 2.08 -15.40 -39.47
CA ASN A 45 2.64 -16.30 -38.47
C ASN A 45 3.12 -17.62 -39.08
N PHE A 46 2.35 -18.18 -40.03
CA PHE A 46 2.69 -19.41 -40.71
C PHE A 46 4.00 -19.27 -41.51
N ALA A 47 4.22 -18.13 -42.18
CA ALA A 47 5.50 -17.84 -42.84
C ALA A 47 6.67 -17.83 -41.82
N LYS A 48 6.50 -17.20 -40.65
CA LYS A 48 7.50 -17.23 -39.57
C LYS A 48 7.75 -18.65 -39.04
N VAL A 49 6.70 -19.45 -38.91
CA VAL A 49 6.81 -20.85 -38.49
C VAL A 49 7.58 -21.66 -39.52
N GLN A 50 7.30 -21.47 -40.82
CA GLN A 50 8.03 -22.14 -41.91
C GLN A 50 9.51 -21.77 -41.90
N GLU A 51 9.85 -20.49 -41.81
CA GLU A 51 11.23 -20.01 -41.74
C GLU A 51 11.98 -20.63 -40.55
N LYS A 52 11.39 -20.55 -39.34
CA LYS A 52 12.00 -21.12 -38.13
C LYS A 52 12.14 -22.64 -38.21
N THR A 53 11.13 -23.33 -38.74
CA THR A 53 11.16 -24.79 -38.91
C THR A 53 12.21 -25.19 -39.94
N GLN A 54 12.39 -24.41 -41.01
CA GLN A 54 13.42 -24.66 -42.01
C GLN A 54 14.82 -24.52 -41.42
N ILE A 55 15.07 -23.47 -40.60
CA ILE A 55 16.33 -23.31 -39.87
C ILE A 55 16.60 -24.54 -38.98
N LEU A 56 15.63 -24.94 -38.16
CA LEU A 56 15.74 -26.12 -37.29
C LEU A 56 15.95 -27.42 -38.08
N ASN A 57 15.32 -27.55 -39.25
CA ASN A 57 15.48 -28.73 -40.10
C ASN A 57 16.86 -28.78 -40.77
N GLU A 58 17.41 -27.63 -41.19
CA GLU A 58 18.78 -27.55 -41.70
C GLU A 58 19.82 -27.84 -40.60
N GLU A 59 19.57 -27.43 -39.36
CA GLU A 59 20.38 -27.85 -38.21
C GLU A 59 20.28 -29.36 -37.96
N TRP A 60 19.06 -29.91 -37.98
CA TRP A 60 18.84 -31.34 -37.80
C TRP A 60 19.51 -32.20 -38.88
N LYS A 61 19.47 -31.78 -40.16
CA LYS A 61 20.13 -32.49 -41.28
C LYS A 61 21.65 -32.58 -41.13
N LYS A 62 22.28 -31.64 -40.42
CA LYS A 62 23.72 -31.65 -40.14
C LYS A 62 24.08 -32.68 -39.07
N LEU A 63 23.14 -33.07 -38.21
CA LEU A 63 23.35 -34.04 -37.14
C LEU A 63 23.28 -35.46 -37.69
N ARG A 64 24.31 -36.27 -37.41
CA ARG A 64 24.29 -37.72 -37.65
C ARG A 64 23.99 -38.44 -36.34
N VAL A 65 22.71 -38.55 -35.99
CA VAL A 65 22.25 -39.27 -34.80
C VAL A 65 22.12 -40.75 -35.12
N GLN A 66 22.75 -41.62 -34.32
CA GLN A 66 22.58 -43.07 -34.48
C GLN A 66 21.15 -43.48 -34.08
N PRO A 67 20.44 -44.27 -34.91
CA PRO A 67 19.11 -44.75 -34.55
C PRO A 67 19.17 -45.71 -33.37
N VAL A 68 18.11 -45.73 -32.57
CA VAL A 68 18.00 -46.63 -31.41
C VAL A 68 18.06 -48.08 -31.89
N GLN A 69 19.03 -48.83 -31.39
CA GLN A 69 19.18 -50.25 -31.69
C GLN A 69 18.30 -51.11 -30.78
N LEU A 70 17.75 -52.19 -31.33
CA LEU A 70 16.99 -53.16 -30.53
C LEU A 70 17.92 -53.82 -29.51
N MET A 71 17.45 -53.90 -28.26
CA MET A 71 18.19 -54.54 -27.18
C MET A 71 18.32 -56.04 -27.47
N LYS A 72 19.54 -56.50 -27.77
CA LYS A 72 19.83 -57.93 -27.96
C LYS A 72 19.86 -58.63 -26.59
N PRO A 73 19.20 -59.78 -26.43
CA PRO A 73 19.30 -60.55 -25.20
C PRO A 73 20.73 -61.06 -25.03
N VAL A 74 21.40 -60.60 -23.97
CA VAL A 74 22.69 -61.17 -23.56
C VAL A 74 22.38 -62.45 -22.78
N SER A 75 22.81 -63.59 -23.29
CA SER A 75 22.68 -64.87 -22.58
C SER A 75 23.44 -64.81 -21.26
N GLY A 76 22.74 -64.90 -20.12
CA GLY A 76 23.40 -65.08 -18.82
C GLY A 76 22.88 -64.27 -17.62
N HIS A 77 21.85 -63.42 -17.75
CA HIS A 77 21.28 -62.71 -16.60
C HIS A 77 19.92 -63.29 -16.17
N PRO A 78 19.87 -64.15 -15.12
CA PRO A 78 18.66 -64.84 -14.69
C PRO A 78 17.59 -63.96 -14.00
N PHE A 79 17.82 -62.64 -13.87
CA PHE A 79 16.96 -61.74 -13.07
C PHE A 79 16.28 -60.60 -13.86
N LEU A 80 16.33 -60.62 -15.20
CA LEU A 80 15.66 -59.59 -15.99
C LEU A 80 14.17 -59.91 -16.13
N LYS A 81 13.31 -59.00 -15.63
CA LYS A 81 11.85 -59.09 -15.79
C LYS A 81 11.50 -59.06 -17.28
N LYS A 82 10.50 -59.84 -17.69
CA LYS A 82 9.96 -59.84 -19.05
C LYS A 82 8.77 -58.88 -19.13
N CYS A 83 8.72 -58.09 -20.19
CA CYS A 83 7.55 -57.31 -20.59
C CYS A 83 6.90 -58.00 -21.79
N THR A 84 5.59 -58.19 -21.75
CA THR A 84 4.79 -58.70 -22.86
C THR A 84 3.96 -57.57 -23.43
N ILE A 85 4.05 -57.36 -24.74
CA ILE A 85 3.28 -56.37 -25.48
C ILE A 85 2.29 -57.14 -26.35
N GLU A 86 1.00 -56.96 -26.06
CA GLU A 86 -0.09 -57.57 -26.81
C GLU A 86 -0.66 -56.58 -27.81
N SER A 87 -0.96 -57.06 -29.02
CA SER A 87 -1.55 -56.25 -30.07
C SER A 87 -3.05 -56.45 -30.12
N ILE A 88 -3.80 -55.35 -30.21
CA ILE A 88 -5.25 -55.38 -30.48
C ILE A 88 -5.57 -55.65 -31.96
N PHE A 89 -4.57 -55.62 -32.84
CA PHE A 89 -4.74 -55.91 -34.26
C PHE A 89 -4.72 -57.42 -34.54
N PRO A 90 -5.79 -57.99 -35.14
CA PRO A 90 -5.84 -59.41 -35.48
C PRO A 90 -4.72 -59.77 -36.46
N GLY A 91 -3.80 -60.65 -36.06
CA GLY A 91 -2.69 -61.12 -36.89
C GLY A 91 -1.29 -60.67 -36.44
N PHE A 92 -1.18 -59.76 -35.46
CA PHE A 92 0.09 -59.47 -34.82
C PHE A 92 0.30 -60.36 -33.58
N ALA A 93 1.37 -61.16 -33.58
CA ALA A 93 1.73 -61.98 -32.43
C ALA A 93 2.22 -61.12 -31.25
N SER A 94 1.97 -61.60 -30.02
CA SER A 94 2.49 -60.97 -28.81
C SER A 94 4.02 -60.91 -28.84
N GLN A 95 4.56 -59.74 -28.50
CA GLN A 95 6.00 -59.51 -28.45
C GLN A 95 6.49 -59.61 -27.00
N HIS A 96 7.66 -60.21 -26.81
CA HIS A 96 8.30 -60.32 -25.50
C HIS A 96 9.64 -59.61 -25.51
N MET A 97 9.85 -58.72 -24.53
CA MET A 97 11.08 -57.96 -24.38
C MET A 97 11.62 -58.08 -22.96
N LEU A 98 12.93 -57.90 -22.79
CA LEU A 98 13.55 -57.81 -21.48
C LEU A 98 13.46 -56.39 -20.96
N MET A 99 12.98 -56.21 -19.73
CA MET A 99 12.96 -54.92 -19.05
C MET A 99 14.33 -54.65 -18.42
N ARG A 100 14.90 -53.49 -18.75
CA ARG A 100 16.05 -52.95 -18.01
C ARG A 100 15.53 -52.12 -16.85
N SER A 101 15.81 -52.55 -15.62
CA SER A 101 15.54 -51.73 -14.44
C SER A 101 16.43 -50.49 -14.44
N LEU A 102 15.82 -49.32 -14.26
CA LEU A 102 16.57 -48.09 -13.98
C LEU A 102 17.10 -48.18 -12.54
N ASN A 103 18.34 -47.72 -12.34
CA ASN A 103 18.95 -47.70 -11.01
C ASN A 103 18.17 -46.76 -10.09
N THR A 104 18.08 -47.11 -8.81
CA THR A 104 17.43 -46.27 -7.80
C THR A 104 18.12 -44.92 -7.70
N VAL A 105 17.34 -43.84 -7.83
CA VAL A 105 17.77 -42.46 -7.60
C VAL A 105 17.18 -41.98 -6.29
N ALA A 106 18.00 -41.39 -5.43
CA ALA A 106 17.54 -40.83 -4.16
C ALA A 106 16.53 -39.71 -4.41
N LEU A 107 15.35 -39.82 -3.80
CA LEU A 107 14.33 -38.79 -3.86
C LEU A 107 14.64 -37.70 -2.83
N VAL A 108 14.25 -36.49 -3.18
CA VAL A 108 14.33 -35.32 -2.30
C VAL A 108 12.93 -35.04 -1.74
N PRO A 109 12.78 -34.58 -0.49
CA PRO A 109 11.46 -34.28 0.07
C PRO A 109 10.69 -33.23 -0.74
N ILE A 110 9.36 -33.33 -0.72
CA ILE A 110 8.46 -32.42 -1.47
C ILE A 110 8.67 -30.98 -1.01
N MET A 111 8.74 -30.05 -1.97
CA MET A 111 8.81 -28.62 -1.71
C MET A 111 8.10 -27.86 -2.84
N TYR A 112 7.09 -27.08 -2.47
CA TYR A 112 6.49 -26.10 -3.36
C TYR A 112 7.38 -24.86 -3.47
N SER A 113 7.32 -24.16 -4.61
CA SER A 113 8.10 -22.94 -4.79
C SER A 113 7.64 -21.86 -3.80
N TRP A 114 8.58 -21.09 -3.26
CA TRP A 114 8.30 -19.98 -2.36
C TRP A 114 9.28 -18.83 -2.58
N SER A 115 8.86 -17.62 -2.25
CA SER A 115 9.70 -16.42 -2.41
C SER A 115 10.41 -16.04 -1.10
N PRO A 116 11.72 -15.75 -1.13
CA PRO A 116 12.46 -15.37 0.07
C PRO A 116 12.13 -13.96 0.56
N LEU A 117 11.98 -13.81 1.88
CA LEU A 117 11.68 -12.57 2.58
C LEU A 117 12.76 -12.26 3.63
N GLN A 118 12.96 -10.96 3.85
CA GLN A 118 13.77 -10.43 4.97
C GLN A 118 12.92 -9.70 6.02
N GLN A 119 11.69 -9.33 5.64
CA GLN A 119 10.69 -8.66 6.46
C GLN A 119 9.32 -9.19 6.02
N ASN A 120 8.32 -9.08 6.89
CA ASN A 120 6.95 -9.48 6.55
C ASN A 120 6.40 -8.65 5.37
N PHE A 121 5.42 -9.22 4.68
CA PHE A 121 4.81 -8.64 3.50
C PHE A 121 3.29 -8.64 3.66
N MET A 122 2.67 -7.48 3.82
CA MET A 122 1.21 -7.33 3.92
C MET A 122 0.54 -7.75 2.61
N VAL A 123 -0.51 -8.56 2.73
CA VAL A 123 -1.33 -9.02 1.61
C VAL A 123 -2.79 -8.76 1.96
N GLU A 124 -3.53 -8.20 1.01
CA GLU A 124 -4.97 -8.01 1.15
C GLU A 124 -5.72 -9.33 0.96
N ASP A 125 -6.90 -9.42 1.55
CA ASP A 125 -7.72 -10.61 1.53
C ASP A 125 -8.18 -10.99 0.12
N GLU A 126 -8.06 -12.27 -0.21
CA GLU A 126 -8.55 -12.83 -1.48
C GLU A 126 -10.06 -13.08 -1.36
N THR A 127 -10.87 -12.22 -1.99
CA THR A 127 -12.35 -12.31 -1.94
C THR A 127 -12.94 -13.29 -2.94
N VAL A 128 -12.12 -13.82 -3.87
CA VAL A 128 -12.53 -14.76 -4.92
C VAL A 128 -11.52 -15.90 -4.96
N LEU A 129 -12.02 -17.13 -4.99
CA LEU A 129 -11.18 -18.30 -5.12
C LEU A 129 -10.62 -18.39 -6.55
N CYS A 130 -9.32 -18.15 -6.72
CA CYS A 130 -8.71 -18.17 -8.06
C CYS A 130 -8.55 -19.57 -8.66
N ASN A 131 -8.49 -20.62 -7.83
CA ASN A 131 -8.28 -21.99 -8.29
C ASN A 131 -8.85 -23.00 -7.28
N ILE A 132 -9.53 -24.04 -7.78
CA ILE A 132 -9.96 -25.17 -6.96
C ILE A 132 -8.78 -26.15 -6.85
N PRO A 133 -8.29 -26.46 -5.64
CA PRO A 133 -7.16 -27.36 -5.48
C PRO A 133 -7.47 -28.77 -6.00
N TYR A 134 -6.68 -29.28 -6.95
CA TYR A 134 -6.79 -30.67 -7.40
C TYR A 134 -6.13 -31.61 -6.39
N MET A 135 -6.88 -32.59 -5.90
CA MET A 135 -6.46 -33.51 -4.83
C MET A 135 -6.33 -34.96 -5.29
N GLY A 136 -6.39 -35.21 -6.61
CA GLY A 136 -6.36 -36.55 -7.18
C GLY A 136 -7.75 -37.10 -7.48
N ASP A 137 -7.86 -37.94 -8.50
CA ASP A 137 -9.14 -38.55 -8.89
C ASP A 137 -9.62 -39.65 -7.93
N GLU A 138 -8.74 -40.13 -7.06
CA GLU A 138 -8.98 -41.25 -6.14
C GLU A 138 -9.69 -40.83 -4.83
N VAL A 139 -9.79 -39.51 -4.55
CA VAL A 139 -10.30 -38.96 -3.26
C VAL A 139 -11.75 -38.44 -3.36
N LYS A 140 -12.45 -38.73 -4.47
CA LYS A 140 -13.67 -38.00 -4.87
C LYS A 140 -14.89 -38.12 -3.96
N GLU A 141 -15.10 -39.22 -3.24
CA GLU A 141 -16.37 -39.45 -2.51
C GLU A 141 -16.41 -38.81 -1.11
N GLU A 142 -15.27 -38.58 -0.45
CA GLU A 142 -15.22 -37.93 0.88
C GLU A 142 -15.12 -36.39 0.78
N ASP A 143 -14.84 -35.84 -0.41
CA ASP A 143 -14.41 -34.45 -0.62
C ASP A 143 -15.46 -33.50 -1.22
N GLU A 144 -16.66 -33.96 -1.59
CA GLU A 144 -17.72 -33.05 -2.06
C GLU A 144 -18.07 -32.00 -1.01
N THR A 145 -18.17 -32.43 0.26
CA THR A 145 -18.43 -31.54 1.40
C THR A 145 -17.31 -30.51 1.63
N PHE A 146 -16.04 -30.91 1.42
CA PHE A 146 -14.90 -30.02 1.56
C PHE A 146 -14.88 -28.96 0.46
N ILE A 147 -15.15 -29.35 -0.80
CA ILE A 147 -15.18 -28.40 -1.92
C ILE A 147 -16.33 -27.41 -1.74
N GLU A 148 -17.51 -27.88 -1.33
CA GLU A 148 -18.65 -27.01 -1.04
C GLU A 148 -18.34 -26.05 0.12
N GLU A 149 -17.76 -26.55 1.22
CA GLU A 149 -17.33 -25.72 2.34
C GLU A 149 -16.27 -24.69 1.90
N LEU A 150 -15.30 -25.09 1.07
CA LEU A 150 -14.26 -24.21 0.56
C LEU A 150 -14.87 -23.06 -0.25
N ILE A 151 -15.75 -23.37 -1.20
CA ILE A 151 -16.45 -22.39 -2.04
C ILE A 151 -17.30 -21.44 -1.19
N ASN A 152 -17.99 -21.96 -0.16
CA ASN A 152 -18.82 -21.17 0.74
C ASN A 152 -18.01 -20.11 1.53
N ASN A 153 -16.72 -20.35 1.82
CA ASN A 153 -15.90 -19.33 2.50
C ASN A 153 -15.50 -18.16 1.59
N TYR A 154 -15.65 -18.32 0.28
CA TYR A 154 -15.46 -17.25 -0.71
C TYR A 154 -16.81 -16.72 -1.20
N ASP A 155 -17.87 -16.84 -0.40
CA ASP A 155 -19.24 -16.43 -0.76
C ASP A 155 -19.73 -17.02 -2.10
N GLY A 156 -19.26 -18.22 -2.47
CA GLY A 156 -19.59 -18.84 -3.75
C GLY A 156 -18.83 -18.30 -4.96
N LYS A 157 -17.83 -17.42 -4.77
CA LYS A 157 -17.11 -16.77 -5.87
C LYS A 157 -15.88 -17.56 -6.28
N VAL A 158 -15.93 -18.18 -7.45
CA VAL A 158 -14.79 -18.85 -8.09
C VAL A 158 -14.42 -18.12 -9.38
N HIS A 159 -13.13 -17.84 -9.57
CA HIS A 159 -12.63 -17.18 -10.76
C HIS A 159 -12.95 -18.02 -12.01
N GLY A 160 -13.67 -17.42 -12.97
CA GLY A 160 -14.09 -18.07 -14.22
C GLY A 160 -15.56 -18.50 -14.27
N GLU A 161 -16.29 -18.47 -13.14
CA GLU A 161 -17.74 -18.73 -13.16
C GLU A 161 -18.56 -17.53 -13.66
N GLU A 162 -18.02 -16.31 -13.58
CA GLU A 162 -18.65 -15.09 -14.12
C GLU A 162 -18.88 -15.15 -15.64
N GLU A 163 -18.09 -15.94 -16.37
CA GLU A 163 -18.25 -16.17 -17.81
C GLU A 163 -19.32 -17.22 -18.16
N MET A 164 -19.79 -18.01 -17.19
CA MET A 164 -20.72 -19.13 -17.41
C MET A 164 -22.19 -18.81 -17.13
N ILE A 165 -22.52 -17.63 -16.59
CA ILE A 165 -23.92 -17.19 -16.49
C ILE A 165 -24.42 -16.91 -17.92
N PRO A 166 -25.48 -17.58 -18.42
CA PRO A 166 -26.03 -17.35 -19.76
C PRO A 166 -26.71 -15.96 -19.84
N GLY A 167 -25.92 -14.89 -19.94
CA GLY A 167 -26.39 -13.50 -19.92
C GLY A 167 -25.34 -12.45 -19.58
N SER A 168 -24.23 -12.80 -18.91
CA SER A 168 -23.18 -11.87 -18.47
C SER A 168 -22.11 -11.63 -19.56
N VAL A 169 -22.48 -10.99 -20.67
CA VAL A 169 -21.47 -10.54 -21.65
C VAL A 169 -20.94 -9.18 -21.22
N LEU A 170 -19.77 -9.14 -20.57
CA LEU A 170 -19.03 -7.90 -20.35
C LEU A 170 -18.75 -7.24 -21.70
N ILE A 171 -19.24 -6.01 -21.89
CA ILE A 171 -18.93 -5.22 -23.10
C ILE A 171 -17.52 -4.63 -22.97
N SER A 172 -16.64 -4.97 -23.92
CA SER A 172 -15.30 -4.37 -24.03
C SER A 172 -15.38 -2.87 -24.32
N ASP A 173 -14.43 -2.07 -23.83
CA ASP A 173 -14.42 -0.61 -24.00
C ASP A 173 -14.54 -0.15 -25.46
N ALA A 174 -13.85 -0.84 -26.38
CA ALA A 174 -13.92 -0.52 -27.82
C ALA A 174 -15.32 -0.74 -28.41
N VAL A 175 -16.02 -1.79 -27.98
CA VAL A 175 -17.40 -2.07 -28.44
C VAL A 175 -18.39 -1.16 -27.72
N PHE A 176 -18.13 -0.77 -26.48
CA PHE A 176 -18.94 0.18 -25.72
C PHE A 176 -18.93 1.57 -26.35
N LEU A 177 -17.76 2.11 -26.69
CA LEU A 177 -17.63 3.41 -27.38
C LEU A 177 -18.37 3.41 -28.72
N GLU A 178 -18.18 2.39 -29.55
CA GLU A 178 -18.86 2.29 -30.85
C GLU A 178 -20.37 2.09 -30.72
N LEU A 179 -20.83 1.40 -29.67
CA LEU A 179 -22.25 1.23 -29.39
C LEU A 179 -22.89 2.56 -29.00
N VAL A 180 -22.26 3.33 -28.10
CA VAL A 180 -22.76 4.66 -27.71
C VAL A 180 -22.76 5.60 -28.92
N ASP A 181 -21.68 5.62 -29.72
CA ASP A 181 -21.59 6.45 -30.93
C ASP A 181 -22.63 6.06 -32.01
N ALA A 182 -22.94 4.77 -32.15
CA ALA A 182 -23.97 4.29 -33.08
C ALA A 182 -25.38 4.64 -32.60
N LEU A 183 -25.64 4.57 -31.28
CA LEU A 183 -26.92 4.94 -30.70
C LEU A 183 -27.15 6.46 -30.72
N ASN A 184 -26.08 7.26 -30.61
CA ASN A 184 -26.16 8.71 -30.70
C ASN A 184 -26.60 9.18 -32.10
N GLN A 185 -26.17 8.49 -33.15
CA GLN A 185 -26.59 8.78 -34.54
C GLN A 185 -28.10 8.63 -34.77
N TYR A 186 -28.77 7.72 -34.04
CA TYR A 186 -30.24 7.57 -34.12
C TYR A 186 -30.99 8.67 -33.37
N SER A 187 -30.34 9.35 -32.42
CA SER A 187 -30.95 10.49 -31.71
C SER A 187 -31.00 11.74 -32.59
N ASP A 188 -30.04 11.89 -33.53
CA ASP A 188 -29.96 13.01 -34.47
C ASP A 188 -31.00 12.88 -35.61
N GLU A 189 -31.33 11.65 -36.05
CA GLU A 189 -32.31 11.39 -37.12
C GLU A 189 -33.77 11.69 -36.71
N GLU A 190 -34.09 11.65 -35.41
CA GLU A 190 -35.44 11.95 -34.90
C GLU A 190 -35.73 13.47 -34.84
N GLU A 191 -34.71 14.34 -34.76
CA GLU A 191 -34.89 15.80 -34.77
C GLU A 191 -35.13 16.37 -36.19
N GLU A 192 -34.60 15.75 -37.24
CA GLU A 192 -34.80 16.22 -38.63
C GLU A 192 -36.18 15.84 -39.23
N GLY A 193 -36.88 14.85 -38.65
CA GLY A 193 -38.14 14.32 -39.19
C GLY A 193 -39.41 15.13 -38.88
N HIS A 194 -39.32 16.31 -38.24
CA HIS A 194 -40.49 17.05 -37.74
C HIS A 194 -40.86 18.33 -38.51
N ASN A 195 -40.28 18.56 -39.70
CA ASN A 195 -40.41 19.85 -40.41
C ASN A 195 -41.03 19.83 -41.82
N ASP A 196 -41.90 18.88 -42.17
CA ASP A 196 -42.69 18.99 -43.41
C ASP A 196 -44.16 18.55 -43.21
N THR A 197 -45.06 19.52 -43.09
CA THR A 197 -46.50 19.36 -43.34
C THR A 197 -47.05 20.58 -44.06
N SER A 198 -47.46 20.43 -45.32
CA SER A 198 -48.54 21.23 -45.91
C SER A 198 -49.16 20.58 -47.16
N ASP A 199 -50.46 20.30 -47.01
CA ASP A 199 -51.57 20.33 -47.99
C ASP A 199 -51.72 19.34 -49.17
N GLY A 200 -52.96 18.80 -49.26
CA GLY A 200 -53.57 18.32 -50.51
C GLY A 200 -54.46 17.08 -50.40
N LYS A 201 -55.80 17.25 -50.41
CA LYS A 201 -56.85 16.21 -50.51
C LYS A 201 -56.91 15.56 -51.91
N GLN A 202 -57.27 14.27 -52.02
CA GLN A 202 -58.51 13.71 -52.61
C GLN A 202 -58.34 12.28 -53.23
N ASP A 203 -59.28 11.40 -52.87
CA ASP A 203 -59.93 10.25 -53.53
C ASP A 203 -59.25 8.98 -54.11
N ASP A 204 -59.91 7.88 -53.68
CA ASP A 204 -60.33 6.61 -54.32
C ASP A 204 -59.38 5.47 -54.80
N SER A 205 -59.72 4.29 -54.25
CA SER A 205 -59.66 2.87 -54.70
C SER A 205 -58.40 2.14 -55.26
N LYS A 206 -58.26 0.91 -54.70
CA LYS A 206 -57.89 -0.42 -55.27
C LYS A 206 -56.53 -1.08 -54.96
N GLU A 207 -56.64 -2.40 -54.76
CA GLU A 207 -55.66 -3.42 -54.36
C GLU A 207 -54.46 -3.60 -55.31
N ASP A 208 -53.28 -3.93 -54.78
CA ASP A 208 -52.54 -5.19 -55.01
C ASP A 208 -51.10 -5.18 -54.43
N LEU A 209 -50.64 -6.33 -53.92
CA LEU A 209 -49.27 -6.65 -53.45
C LEU A 209 -48.32 -6.92 -54.66
N PRO A 210 -47.06 -7.39 -54.48
CA PRO A 210 -45.85 -6.70 -54.00
C PRO A 210 -44.66 -6.87 -54.99
N VAL A 211 -43.72 -5.92 -55.15
CA VAL A 211 -42.43 -6.21 -55.83
C VAL A 211 -41.23 -5.46 -55.24
N THR A 212 -40.23 -6.25 -54.87
CA THR A 212 -38.84 -5.93 -54.50
C THR A 212 -38.16 -4.93 -55.43
N ARG A 213 -37.37 -3.97 -54.90
CA ARG A 213 -36.31 -3.32 -55.67
C ARG A 213 -35.15 -2.81 -54.79
N LYS A 214 -33.99 -3.46 -54.96
CA LYS A 214 -32.65 -2.97 -54.59
C LYS A 214 -32.40 -1.59 -55.22
N ARG A 215 -31.78 -0.66 -54.49
CA ARG A 215 -31.13 0.54 -55.10
C ARG A 215 -29.73 0.81 -54.54
N LYS A 216 -28.78 0.42 -55.38
CA LYS A 216 -27.51 1.06 -55.81
C LYS A 216 -27.13 2.39 -55.12
N ARG A 217 -25.98 2.41 -54.43
CA ARG A 217 -25.27 3.63 -53.99
C ARG A 217 -24.56 4.28 -55.19
N HIS A 218 -24.80 5.56 -55.41
CA HIS A 218 -23.93 6.43 -56.22
C HIS A 218 -23.05 7.25 -55.28
N ALA A 219 -21.77 7.33 -55.62
CA ALA A 219 -20.78 8.19 -54.99
C ALA A 219 -20.94 9.62 -55.51
N LEU A 220 -20.91 10.60 -54.62
CA LEU A 220 -20.55 11.98 -54.93
C LEU A 220 -19.78 12.57 -53.73
N GLU A 221 -18.60 13.09 -54.01
CA GLU A 221 -17.77 13.85 -53.07
C GLU A 221 -18.38 15.23 -52.82
N GLY A 222 -18.28 15.71 -51.57
CA GLY A 222 -18.69 17.08 -51.21
C GLY A 222 -18.64 17.38 -49.70
N ASN A 223 -17.53 17.97 -49.25
CA ASN A 223 -17.40 18.96 -48.17
C ASN A 223 -17.82 18.57 -46.72
N LYS A 224 -16.89 18.02 -45.92
CA LYS A 224 -17.03 17.89 -44.45
C LYS A 224 -16.67 19.21 -43.75
N LYS A 225 -17.68 19.99 -43.33
CA LYS A 225 -17.55 20.89 -42.17
C LYS A 225 -17.78 20.06 -40.90
N SER A 226 -16.85 20.14 -39.95
CA SER A 226 -16.90 19.43 -38.66
C SER A 226 -17.97 20.05 -37.75
N SER A 227 -19.16 19.46 -37.69
CA SER A 227 -20.07 19.65 -36.57
C SER A 227 -19.50 18.94 -35.33
N LYS A 228 -19.36 19.67 -34.21
CA LYS A 228 -18.95 19.11 -32.91
C LYS A 228 -19.95 18.01 -32.54
N LYS A 229 -19.48 16.77 -32.31
CA LYS A 229 -20.33 15.68 -31.82
C LYS A 229 -21.01 16.12 -30.51
N GLN A 230 -22.34 16.12 -30.48
CA GLN A 230 -23.12 16.42 -29.29
C GLN A 230 -22.98 15.27 -28.28
N PHE A 231 -22.88 15.60 -26.99
CA PHE A 231 -22.74 14.58 -25.94
C PHE A 231 -23.98 13.66 -25.95
N PRO A 232 -23.82 12.33 -25.84
CA PRO A 232 -24.94 11.40 -25.98
C PRO A 232 -26.05 11.60 -24.95
N ASN A 233 -27.29 11.36 -25.35
CA ASN A 233 -28.49 11.50 -24.50
C ASN A 233 -28.45 10.53 -23.30
N ASP A 234 -28.83 11.00 -22.10
CA ASP A 234 -28.89 10.24 -20.85
C ASP A 234 -29.78 8.97 -20.93
N MET A 235 -30.76 8.98 -21.84
CA MET A 235 -31.60 7.83 -22.14
C MET A 235 -30.83 6.64 -22.75
N ILE A 236 -29.73 6.91 -23.48
CA ILE A 236 -28.86 5.89 -24.08
C ILE A 236 -28.13 5.12 -22.98
N PHE A 237 -27.52 5.83 -22.03
CA PHE A 237 -26.82 5.21 -20.88
C PHE A 237 -27.77 4.41 -19.99
N SER A 238 -28.98 4.92 -19.77
CA SER A 238 -30.03 4.21 -19.04
C SER A 238 -30.46 2.91 -19.72
N ALA A 239 -30.57 2.91 -21.05
CA ALA A 239 -30.92 1.73 -21.82
C ALA A 239 -29.78 0.70 -21.89
N ILE A 240 -28.52 1.14 -21.95
CA ILE A 240 -27.33 0.28 -21.94
C ILE A 240 -27.17 -0.37 -20.56
N ALA A 241 -27.19 0.39 -19.46
CA ALA A 241 -27.07 -0.14 -18.10
C ALA A 241 -28.16 -1.17 -17.78
N SER A 242 -29.37 -0.98 -18.32
CA SER A 242 -30.43 -1.99 -18.21
C SER A 242 -30.13 -3.31 -18.95
N MET A 243 -29.39 -3.27 -20.05
CA MET A 243 -29.05 -4.45 -20.85
C MET A 243 -27.78 -5.13 -20.34
N PHE A 244 -26.93 -4.39 -19.62
CA PHE A 244 -25.67 -4.84 -19.04
C PHE A 244 -25.56 -4.39 -17.57
N PRO A 245 -26.34 -4.99 -16.64
CA PRO A 245 -26.37 -4.56 -15.23
C PRO A 245 -25.03 -4.69 -14.52
N GLU A 246 -24.25 -5.71 -14.89
CA GLU A 246 -22.92 -5.99 -14.31
C GLU A 246 -21.87 -4.91 -14.62
N ASN A 247 -22.12 -4.07 -15.64
CA ASN A 247 -21.17 -3.06 -16.04
C ASN A 247 -21.31 -1.75 -15.21
N GLY A 248 -22.38 -1.60 -14.42
CA GLY A 248 -22.64 -0.43 -13.57
C GLY A 248 -23.98 0.26 -13.82
N VAL A 249 -24.29 1.26 -13.00
CA VAL A 249 -25.51 2.08 -13.13
C VAL A 249 -25.38 3.10 -14.29
N PRO A 250 -26.47 3.76 -14.74
CA PRO A 250 -26.41 4.70 -15.87
C PRO A 250 -25.38 5.82 -15.70
N ASP A 251 -25.17 6.30 -14.46
CA ASP A 251 -24.18 7.32 -14.16
C ASP A 251 -22.73 6.78 -14.33
N ASP A 252 -22.46 5.55 -13.90
CA ASP A 252 -21.16 4.87 -14.09
C ASP A 252 -20.85 4.70 -15.59
N MET A 253 -21.85 4.33 -16.41
CA MET A 253 -21.69 4.23 -17.87
C MET A 253 -21.33 5.57 -18.50
N LYS A 254 -21.95 6.65 -18.02
CA LYS A 254 -21.75 8.01 -18.51
C LYS A 254 -20.36 8.53 -18.12
N GLU A 255 -19.90 8.21 -16.92
CA GLU A 255 -18.54 8.50 -16.46
C GLU A 255 -17.51 7.69 -17.26
N ARG A 256 -17.73 6.38 -17.43
CA ARG A 256 -16.89 5.51 -18.26
C ARG A 256 -16.77 6.00 -19.71
N TYR A 257 -17.87 6.45 -20.35
CA TYR A 257 -17.81 7.02 -21.70
C TYR A 257 -17.02 8.33 -21.75
N ARG A 258 -17.18 9.19 -20.73
CA ARG A 258 -16.43 10.44 -20.62
C ARG A 258 -14.93 10.19 -20.49
N GLU A 259 -14.52 9.29 -19.59
CA GLU A 259 -13.11 8.92 -19.42
C GLU A 259 -12.52 8.37 -20.72
N LEU A 260 -13.19 7.40 -21.35
CA LEU A 260 -12.72 6.77 -22.58
C LEU A 260 -12.66 7.72 -23.78
N THR A 261 -13.49 8.77 -23.83
CA THR A 261 -13.46 9.78 -24.89
C THR A 261 -12.47 10.91 -24.62
N GLU A 262 -12.27 11.30 -23.36
CA GLU A 262 -11.27 12.29 -22.93
C GLU A 262 -9.83 11.73 -23.00
N MET A 263 -9.63 10.42 -22.89
CA MET A 263 -8.33 9.73 -23.02
C MET A 263 -7.78 9.62 -24.47
N SER A 264 -8.32 10.37 -25.42
CA SER A 264 -7.88 10.34 -26.83
C SER A 264 -6.48 10.93 -27.09
N ASP A 265 -5.89 11.64 -26.13
CA ASP A 265 -4.49 12.07 -26.16
C ASP A 265 -3.67 11.19 -25.19
N PRO A 266 -2.74 10.35 -25.67
CA PRO A 266 -1.89 9.51 -24.82
C PRO A 266 -1.07 10.29 -23.78
N ASN A 267 -0.93 11.60 -23.95
CA ASN A 267 -0.19 12.49 -23.04
C ASN A 267 -1.10 13.35 -22.13
N ALA A 268 -2.43 13.27 -22.29
CA ALA A 268 -3.35 14.00 -21.43
C ALA A 268 -3.52 13.27 -20.10
N LEU A 269 -2.94 13.83 -19.05
CA LEU A 269 -3.14 13.34 -17.69
C LEU A 269 -4.59 13.59 -17.24
N PRO A 270 -5.20 12.66 -16.46
CA PRO A 270 -6.50 12.87 -15.85
C PRO A 270 -6.57 14.20 -15.07
N PRO A 271 -7.75 14.83 -14.92
CA PRO A 271 -7.90 16.13 -14.28
C PRO A 271 -7.35 16.19 -12.84
N GLN A 272 -7.37 15.06 -12.12
CA GLN A 272 -6.86 14.95 -10.75
C GLN A 272 -5.34 14.71 -10.68
N CYS A 273 -4.68 14.42 -11.80
CA CYS A 273 -3.24 14.18 -11.85
C CYS A 273 -2.48 15.49 -12.04
N THR A 274 -1.46 15.71 -11.21
CA THR A 274 -0.56 16.87 -11.36
C THR A 274 0.57 16.52 -12.33
N PRO A 275 0.78 17.29 -13.41
CA PRO A 275 1.90 17.06 -14.33
C PRO A 275 3.26 17.11 -13.65
N ASN A 276 4.24 16.37 -14.17
CA ASN A 276 5.60 16.41 -13.65
C ASN A 276 6.16 17.85 -13.74
N ILE A 277 6.68 18.34 -12.62
CA ILE A 277 7.25 19.69 -12.48
C ILE A 277 8.50 19.88 -13.32
N ASP A 278 9.25 18.81 -13.57
CA ASP A 278 10.44 18.79 -14.44
C ASP A 278 10.07 18.58 -15.92
N GLY A 279 8.79 18.41 -16.23
CA GLY A 279 8.28 18.13 -17.56
C GLY A 279 7.94 19.39 -18.37
N PRO A 280 7.88 19.27 -19.72
CA PRO A 280 7.51 20.40 -20.59
C PRO A 280 6.06 20.87 -20.39
N ASN A 281 5.20 20.03 -19.82
CA ASN A 281 3.78 20.31 -19.57
C ASN A 281 3.53 20.77 -18.12
N ALA A 282 4.56 21.25 -17.40
CA ALA A 282 4.44 21.70 -16.03
C ALA A 282 3.43 22.86 -15.90
N LYS A 283 2.40 22.68 -15.08
CA LYS A 283 1.37 23.69 -14.81
C LYS A 283 1.60 24.34 -13.45
N SER A 284 1.13 25.58 -13.30
CA SER A 284 1.07 26.25 -12.01
C SER A 284 -0.03 25.65 -11.15
N VAL A 285 0.34 25.03 -10.03
CA VAL A 285 -0.58 24.34 -9.12
C VAL A 285 -0.36 24.79 -7.67
N GLN A 286 -1.24 24.37 -6.77
CA GLN A 286 -1.10 24.66 -5.33
C GLN A 286 -0.06 23.75 -4.67
N ARG A 287 0.46 24.17 -3.50
CA ARG A 287 1.42 23.37 -2.72
C ARG A 287 0.91 21.96 -2.43
N GLU A 288 -0.33 21.83 -1.96
CA GLU A 288 -0.87 20.53 -1.58
C GLU A 288 -1.05 19.62 -2.80
N GLN A 289 -1.41 20.17 -3.96
CA GLN A 289 -1.48 19.41 -5.22
C GLN A 289 -0.09 18.92 -5.66
N SER A 290 0.92 19.80 -5.58
CA SER A 290 2.31 19.45 -5.91
C SER A 290 2.88 18.34 -5.02
N LEU A 291 2.49 18.32 -3.74
CA LEU A 291 2.99 17.36 -2.75
C LEU A 291 2.04 16.18 -2.51
N HIS A 292 0.86 16.15 -3.14
CA HIS A 292 -0.20 15.19 -2.85
C HIS A 292 0.30 13.74 -2.95
N SER A 293 0.90 13.36 -4.08
CA SER A 293 1.42 12.01 -4.28
C SER A 293 2.48 11.65 -3.24
N PHE A 294 3.34 12.61 -2.87
CA PHE A 294 4.37 12.39 -1.87
C PHE A 294 3.77 12.20 -0.46
N HIS A 295 2.79 13.02 -0.07
CA HIS A 295 2.14 12.91 1.24
C HIS A 295 1.29 11.63 1.35
N THR A 296 0.54 11.28 0.31
CA THR A 296 -0.38 10.14 0.35
C THR A 296 0.35 8.80 0.29
N LEU A 297 1.36 8.66 -0.58
CA LEU A 297 2.04 7.38 -0.80
C LEU A 297 3.21 7.13 0.16
N PHE A 298 3.81 8.18 0.74
CA PHE A 298 4.95 7.98 1.64
C PHE A 298 4.52 7.33 2.95
N CYS A 299 5.24 6.30 3.38
CA CYS A 299 5.08 5.73 4.71
C CYS A 299 6.14 6.29 5.67
N ARG A 300 5.70 7.07 6.65
CA ARG A 300 6.58 7.63 7.71
C ARG A 300 7.23 6.57 8.61
N ARG A 301 6.68 5.35 8.68
CA ARG A 301 7.18 4.28 9.56
C ARG A 301 8.43 3.61 9.01
N CYS A 302 8.43 3.31 7.71
CA CYS A 302 9.51 2.57 7.05
C CYS A 302 10.26 3.38 5.96
N PHE A 303 9.85 4.62 5.72
CA PHE A 303 10.48 5.58 4.79
C PHE A 303 10.49 5.12 3.31
N LYS A 304 9.41 4.46 2.87
CA LYS A 304 9.20 4.03 1.49
C LYS A 304 7.87 4.59 0.95
N TYR A 305 7.79 4.83 -0.34
CA TYR A 305 6.52 5.07 -1.02
C TYR A 305 5.82 3.73 -1.25
N ASP A 306 4.50 3.70 -1.06
CA ASP A 306 3.64 2.54 -1.27
C ASP A 306 4.21 1.26 -0.61
N CYS A 307 4.34 1.32 0.71
CA CYS A 307 5.10 0.30 1.43
C CYS A 307 4.32 -1.01 1.58
N PHE A 308 5.00 -2.14 1.40
CA PHE A 308 4.43 -3.49 1.53
C PHE A 308 4.07 -3.94 2.96
N LEU A 309 4.01 -3.06 3.96
CA LEU A 309 3.82 -3.47 5.36
C LEU A 309 2.71 -2.71 6.09
N HIS A 310 2.46 -1.46 5.71
CA HIS A 310 1.51 -0.59 6.40
C HIS A 310 0.37 -0.22 5.45
N PRO A 311 -0.83 -0.80 5.60
CA PRO A 311 -1.93 -0.62 4.65
C PRO A 311 -2.60 0.75 4.78
N PHE A 312 -2.52 1.39 5.95
CA PHE A 312 -3.14 2.69 6.17
C PHE A 312 -2.23 3.84 5.74
N HIS A 313 -2.77 4.76 4.93
CA HIS A 313 -2.12 6.02 4.60
C HIS A 313 -1.83 6.84 5.86
N ALA A 314 -0.77 7.64 5.80
CA ALA A 314 -0.41 8.52 6.91
C ALA A 314 -1.50 9.58 7.14
N THR A 315 -1.77 9.91 8.40
CA THR A 315 -2.74 10.95 8.72
C THR A 315 -2.22 12.33 8.27
N PRO A 316 -3.10 13.26 7.83
CA PRO A 316 -2.66 14.55 7.27
C PRO A 316 -1.76 15.38 8.19
N ASN A 317 -1.87 15.24 9.51
CA ASN A 317 -1.05 15.98 10.46
C ASN A 317 0.40 15.47 10.56
N VAL A 318 0.69 14.25 10.09
CA VAL A 318 2.06 13.67 10.09
C VAL A 318 3.04 14.53 9.28
N TYR A 319 2.56 15.13 8.19
CA TYR A 319 3.37 15.98 7.30
C TYR A 319 3.35 17.46 7.66
N LYS A 320 2.50 17.84 8.62
CA LYS A 320 2.48 19.20 9.16
C LYS A 320 3.55 19.33 10.23
N ARG A 321 4.61 20.06 9.92
CA ARG A 321 5.65 20.37 10.90
C ARG A 321 5.20 21.55 11.76
N LYS A 322 5.36 21.46 13.09
CA LYS A 322 5.23 22.63 13.96
C LYS A 322 6.26 23.68 13.53
N ASN A 323 5.78 24.92 13.33
CA ASN A 323 6.57 26.08 12.90
C ASN A 323 7.82 26.21 13.78
N LYS A 324 8.97 25.73 13.30
CA LYS A 324 10.25 26.12 13.86
C LYS A 324 10.62 27.42 13.20
N GLU A 325 10.77 28.46 14.00
CA GLU A 325 11.17 29.80 13.58
C GLU A 325 12.38 29.72 12.63
N ILE A 326 12.15 29.91 11.33
CA ILE A 326 13.22 30.10 10.36
C ILE A 326 13.57 31.57 10.43
N LYS A 327 14.69 31.87 11.11
CA LYS A 327 15.19 33.25 11.21
C LYS A 327 15.55 33.75 9.80
N ILE A 328 15.12 34.97 9.52
CA ILE A 328 15.57 35.73 8.35
C ILE A 328 16.95 36.29 8.70
N GLU A 329 17.98 35.91 7.95
CA GLU A 329 19.32 36.48 8.06
C GLU A 329 19.25 37.99 7.81
N PRO A 330 19.84 38.85 8.67
CA PRO A 330 19.77 40.31 8.51
C PRO A 330 20.73 40.84 7.44
N GLU A 331 21.70 40.03 6.99
CA GLU A 331 22.67 40.41 5.97
C GLU A 331 22.13 40.13 4.56
N PRO A 332 22.34 41.03 3.58
CA PRO A 332 21.86 40.84 2.22
C PRO A 332 22.58 39.67 1.56
N CYS A 333 21.82 38.77 0.91
CA CYS A 333 22.36 37.59 0.24
C CYS A 333 23.11 37.90 -1.08
N GLY A 334 23.16 39.17 -1.50
CA GLY A 334 23.74 39.63 -2.75
C GLY A 334 23.23 41.01 -3.15
N THR A 335 23.63 41.48 -4.33
CA THR A 335 23.24 42.78 -4.91
C THR A 335 21.74 42.88 -5.21
N ASP A 336 21.09 41.76 -5.52
CA ASP A 336 19.65 41.67 -5.81
C ASP A 336 18.85 41.09 -4.63
N CYS A 337 19.24 41.45 -3.40
CA CYS A 337 18.55 41.01 -2.19
C CYS A 337 17.31 41.85 -1.90
N PHE A 338 16.21 41.21 -1.47
CA PHE A 338 15.00 41.93 -1.04
C PHE A 338 15.26 42.87 0.14
N LEU A 339 16.25 42.57 1.00
CA LEU A 339 16.64 43.42 2.14
C LEU A 339 17.23 44.77 1.74
N LEU A 340 17.54 44.97 0.46
CA LEU A 340 18.01 46.25 -0.09
C LEU A 340 16.85 47.15 -0.57
N LEU A 341 15.60 46.67 -0.52
CA LEU A 341 14.41 47.47 -0.80
C LEU A 341 14.01 48.32 0.43
N GLU A 342 13.42 49.48 0.20
CA GLU A 342 12.89 50.33 1.28
C GLU A 342 11.81 49.57 2.09
N GLY A 343 11.91 49.65 3.42
CA GLY A 343 11.02 48.95 4.36
C GLY A 343 11.28 47.44 4.54
N ALA A 344 12.11 46.80 3.71
CA ALA A 344 12.36 45.35 3.81
C ALA A 344 13.17 44.94 5.04
N LYS A 345 14.09 45.80 5.51
CA LYS A 345 14.81 45.58 6.79
C LYS A 345 13.87 45.67 7.99
N GLU A 346 12.88 46.57 7.95
CA GLU A 346 11.86 46.71 8.99
C GLU A 346 10.90 45.51 8.98
N TYR A 347 10.51 45.04 7.79
CA TYR A 347 9.74 43.81 7.60
C TYR A 347 10.47 42.58 8.17
N ALA A 348 11.76 42.40 7.86
CA ALA A 348 12.56 41.31 8.40
C ALA A 348 12.72 41.40 9.94
N MET A 349 12.82 42.62 10.49
CA MET A 349 12.86 42.85 11.94
C MET A 349 11.50 42.62 12.63
N LEU A 350 10.38 42.85 11.94
CA LEU A 350 9.03 42.60 12.46
C LEU A 350 8.68 41.10 12.48
N HIS A 351 9.15 40.37 11.46
CA HIS A 351 8.90 38.93 11.29
C HIS A 351 9.94 38.01 11.95
N ASN A 352 11.10 38.54 12.37
CA ASN A 352 12.00 37.84 13.28
C ASN A 352 11.55 38.03 14.74
N PRO A 353 11.19 36.97 15.49
CA PRO A 353 10.78 37.12 16.87
C PRO A 353 11.91 37.74 17.70
N ARG A 354 11.62 38.84 18.40
CA ARG A 354 12.54 39.43 19.39
C ARG A 354 12.70 38.42 20.52
N SER A 355 13.85 37.77 20.61
CA SER A 355 14.26 37.09 21.83
C SER A 355 14.36 38.12 22.96
N LYS A 356 13.35 38.21 23.83
CA LYS A 356 13.50 38.88 25.13
C LYS A 356 14.39 38.02 26.03
N CYS A 357 15.69 37.98 25.72
CA CYS A 357 16.74 37.65 26.67
C CYS A 357 18.04 38.33 26.25
N SER A 358 18.06 39.66 26.31
CA SER A 358 19.30 40.43 26.41
C SER A 358 19.22 41.30 27.66
N GLY A 359 19.19 40.63 28.81
CA GLY A 359 19.52 41.27 30.08
C GLY A 359 20.95 41.80 30.00
N ARG A 360 21.08 43.12 30.10
CA ARG A 360 22.33 43.89 30.18
C ARG A 360 23.42 43.14 30.97
N ARG A 361 24.48 42.69 30.30
CA ARG A 361 25.81 42.60 30.91
C ARG A 361 26.68 43.70 30.33
N ARG A 362 26.64 44.87 30.99
CA ARG A 362 27.71 45.86 30.89
C ARG A 362 28.99 45.17 31.36
N ARG A 363 29.91 44.85 30.44
CA ARG A 363 31.32 44.59 30.78
C ARG A 363 31.89 45.89 31.33
N ARG A 364 32.07 45.98 32.65
CA ARG A 364 33.05 46.89 33.24
C ARG A 364 34.36 46.12 33.32
N HIS A 365 35.37 46.63 32.61
CA HIS A 365 36.76 46.32 32.88
C HIS A 365 37.12 46.80 34.29
N HIS A 366 37.81 45.98 35.07
CA HIS A 366 38.81 46.48 36.01
C HIS A 366 39.92 45.44 36.24
N MET A 367 41.13 45.98 36.34
CA MET A 367 42.43 45.36 36.51
C MET A 367 42.58 44.55 37.81
N VAL A 368 43.59 43.68 37.77
CA VAL A 368 44.18 42.92 38.87
C VAL A 368 44.74 43.85 39.96
N SER A 369 44.36 43.60 41.22
CA SER A 369 45.29 43.66 42.37
C SER A 369 44.71 42.99 43.63
N ALA A 370 45.55 42.12 44.18
CA ALA A 370 45.82 41.78 45.58
C ALA A 370 44.69 41.59 46.63
N SER A 371 44.82 40.44 47.31
CA SER A 371 44.75 40.21 48.76
C SER A 371 43.44 39.71 49.43
N CYS A 372 43.62 38.53 50.03
CA CYS A 372 43.20 37.99 51.34
C CYS A 372 41.71 37.81 51.77
N SER A 373 41.48 36.56 52.20
CA SER A 373 40.85 36.07 53.45
C SER A 373 39.32 35.94 53.60
N ASN A 374 38.92 34.67 53.79
CA ASN A 374 38.04 34.12 54.84
C ASN A 374 36.66 34.76 55.11
N THR A 375 35.58 34.01 54.89
CA THR A 375 34.83 33.21 55.90
C THR A 375 33.39 32.90 55.47
N SER A 376 32.89 31.82 56.08
CA SER A 376 31.68 31.01 55.95
C SER A 376 30.42 31.55 56.65
N ALA A 377 29.23 31.15 56.18
CA ALA A 377 28.03 30.69 56.93
C ALA A 377 26.79 30.79 56.01
N SER A 378 26.05 29.69 55.72
CA SER A 378 24.85 29.18 56.44
C SER A 378 23.67 30.16 56.35
N ALA A 379 22.39 29.84 56.14
CA ALA A 379 21.52 28.67 55.99
C ALA A 379 20.08 29.26 56.13
N VAL A 380 19.03 28.41 56.17
CA VAL A 380 17.62 28.73 56.53
C VAL A 380 16.78 29.25 55.34
N ALA A 381 15.91 28.49 54.66
CA ALA A 381 14.79 27.61 55.02
C ALA A 381 13.55 28.33 55.57
N GLU A 382 12.42 28.25 54.85
CA GLU A 382 11.00 28.20 55.30
C GLU A 382 10.12 28.28 54.02
N THR A 383 9.34 27.23 53.67
CA THR A 383 7.92 26.96 54.02
C THR A 383 6.96 28.11 53.67
N LYS A 384 5.70 27.92 53.29
CA LYS A 384 4.84 26.92 52.62
C LYS A 384 3.49 27.68 52.45
N GLU A 385 2.47 27.01 51.90
CA GLU A 385 1.05 27.43 51.91
C GLU A 385 0.68 28.43 50.80
N GLY A 386 -0.31 28.21 49.94
CA GLY A 386 -1.48 27.34 49.99
C GLY A 386 -2.71 28.21 50.13
N ASP A 387 -3.49 28.40 49.05
CA ASP A 387 -4.94 28.49 49.19
C ASP A 387 -5.68 28.27 47.86
N SER A 388 -6.80 27.60 48.01
CA SER A 388 -7.87 27.28 47.07
C SER A 388 -8.93 28.38 47.08
N ASP A 389 -9.66 28.59 45.98
CA ASP A 389 -11.13 28.43 45.98
C ASP A 389 -11.84 28.82 44.67
N ARG A 390 -12.83 27.97 44.36
CA ARG A 390 -14.19 28.20 43.79
C ARG A 390 -14.36 28.68 42.34
N ASP A 391 -14.95 27.88 41.46
CA ASP A 391 -16.39 27.54 41.29
C ASP A 391 -17.23 28.70 40.75
N THR A 392 -17.69 28.56 39.51
CA THR A 392 -19.02 29.00 39.09
C THR A 392 -19.43 28.18 37.86
N GLY A 393 -20.54 27.45 37.98
CA GLY A 393 -21.07 26.56 36.95
C GLY A 393 -22.19 27.17 36.11
N ASN A 394 -22.89 26.23 35.47
CA ASN A 394 -24.14 26.28 34.69
C ASN A 394 -24.01 26.71 33.21
N ASP A 395 -24.76 26.14 32.26
CA ASP A 395 -25.46 24.85 32.10
C ASP A 395 -26.08 24.86 30.68
N TRP A 396 -26.43 23.67 30.18
CA TRP A 396 -27.59 23.37 29.32
C TRP A 396 -27.41 22.98 27.82
N ALA A 397 -27.86 21.74 27.58
CA ALA A 397 -28.50 21.10 26.42
C ALA A 397 -27.74 20.70 25.14
N SER A 398 -27.51 19.38 25.06
CA SER A 398 -28.11 18.43 24.11
C SER A 398 -28.58 18.92 22.74
N SER A 399 -27.98 18.41 21.67
CA SER A 399 -28.69 17.59 20.67
C SER A 399 -27.74 16.83 19.75
N SER A 400 -28.32 15.83 19.10
CA SER A 400 -27.78 14.64 18.45
C SER A 400 -27.34 14.80 16.99
N SER A 401 -26.79 13.68 16.48
CA SER A 401 -26.86 13.11 15.12
C SER A 401 -25.87 13.57 14.03
N GLU A 402 -25.13 12.57 13.53
CA GLU A 402 -25.06 12.10 12.13
C GLU A 402 -24.88 13.15 11.01
N ALA A 403 -23.78 13.03 10.24
CA ALA A 403 -23.76 12.87 8.77
C ALA A 403 -22.53 13.48 8.08
N ASN A 404 -21.82 12.61 7.35
CA ASN A 404 -21.36 12.75 5.98
C ASN A 404 -20.93 14.12 5.40
N SER A 405 -19.67 14.14 4.97
CA SER A 405 -19.29 14.18 3.55
C SER A 405 -20.18 15.02 2.62
N ARG A 406 -19.82 16.29 2.39
CA ARG A 406 -20.17 17.00 1.15
C ARG A 406 -19.24 18.18 0.87
N CYS A 407 -18.64 18.14 -0.31
CA CYS A 407 -17.92 19.22 -0.96
C CYS A 407 -18.76 20.51 -0.99
N GLN A 408 -18.14 21.66 -0.70
CA GLN A 408 -18.74 22.97 -0.92
C GLN A 408 -18.05 23.69 -2.09
N THR A 409 -18.87 24.06 -3.07
CA THR A 409 -18.60 24.97 -4.18
C THR A 409 -18.51 26.44 -3.68
N PRO A 410 -17.90 27.35 -4.46
CA PRO A 410 -17.41 28.62 -3.93
C PRO A 410 -18.53 29.64 -3.71
N THR A 411 -18.64 30.15 -2.48
CA THR A 411 -19.57 31.24 -2.15
C THR A 411 -18.86 32.60 -2.23
N LYS A 412 -19.57 33.59 -2.79
CA LYS A 412 -19.16 34.98 -3.04
C LYS A 412 -18.37 35.63 -1.90
N GLN A 413 -17.28 36.29 -2.27
CA GLN A 413 -16.44 37.13 -1.40
C GLN A 413 -17.25 38.28 -0.79
N LYS A 414 -17.21 38.40 0.53
CA LYS A 414 -17.65 39.58 1.29
C LYS A 414 -16.43 40.44 1.54
N ALA A 415 -16.44 41.68 1.05
CA ALA A 415 -15.34 42.62 1.20
C ALA A 415 -15.03 42.90 2.68
N SER A 416 -13.79 42.67 3.10
CA SER A 416 -13.23 43.08 4.39
C SER A 416 -12.45 44.39 4.23
N PRO A 417 -12.26 45.21 5.28
CA PRO A 417 -11.69 46.55 5.17
C PRO A 417 -10.21 46.52 4.78
N ALA A 418 -9.76 47.58 4.11
CA ALA A 418 -8.42 47.73 3.55
C ALA A 418 -7.29 47.49 4.58
N PRO A 419 -6.16 46.87 4.18
CA PRO A 419 -4.98 46.76 5.03
C PRO A 419 -4.24 48.11 5.14
N PRO A 420 -3.45 48.34 6.21
CA PRO A 420 -2.55 49.49 6.25
C PRO A 420 -1.47 49.34 5.17
N GLN A 421 -1.23 50.40 4.40
CA GLN A 421 -0.19 50.49 3.38
C GLN A 421 1.19 50.19 4.00
N LEU A 422 1.78 49.06 3.60
CA LEU A 422 3.16 48.72 3.89
C LEU A 422 3.89 48.51 2.57
N CYS A 423 4.90 49.36 2.34
CA CYS A 423 5.89 49.38 1.25
C CYS A 423 5.34 49.65 -0.17
N VAL A 424 5.61 50.86 -0.68
CA VAL A 424 5.51 51.19 -2.11
C VAL A 424 6.69 50.49 -2.80
N VAL A 425 6.42 49.41 -3.52
CA VAL A 425 7.43 48.77 -4.36
C VAL A 425 7.44 49.54 -5.69
N GLU A 426 8.52 50.26 -5.99
CA GLU A 426 8.77 50.76 -7.35
C GLU A 426 8.68 49.59 -8.32
N ALA A 427 7.82 49.72 -9.33
CA ALA A 427 7.61 48.72 -10.36
C ALA A 427 8.93 48.48 -11.12
N PRO A 428 9.41 47.22 -11.25
CA PRO A 428 10.53 46.94 -12.14
C PRO A 428 10.14 47.23 -13.59
N SER A 429 11.10 47.71 -14.37
CA SER A 429 10.94 48.16 -15.75
C SER A 429 10.68 47.02 -16.77
N GLU A 430 10.65 45.75 -16.36
CA GLU A 430 10.28 44.61 -17.22
C GLU A 430 9.50 43.52 -16.45
N PRO A 431 8.45 42.92 -17.04
CA PRO A 431 7.72 41.80 -16.44
C PRO A 431 8.59 40.54 -16.49
N VAL A 432 8.98 40.04 -15.31
CA VAL A 432 9.68 38.77 -15.18
C VAL A 432 8.70 37.63 -15.41
N GLU A 433 8.92 36.83 -16.44
CA GLU A 433 8.12 35.63 -16.72
C GLU A 433 8.39 34.54 -15.66
N TRP A 434 7.34 33.87 -15.22
CA TRP A 434 7.39 32.71 -14.32
C TRP A 434 6.78 31.51 -15.03
N THR A 435 7.50 30.38 -15.00
CA THR A 435 6.98 29.12 -15.54
C THR A 435 6.08 28.43 -14.52
N GLY A 436 5.17 27.55 -14.97
CA GLY A 436 4.30 26.79 -14.07
C GLY A 436 5.06 25.97 -13.02
N ALA A 437 6.27 25.50 -13.38
CA ALA A 437 7.18 24.83 -12.45
C ALA A 437 7.71 25.76 -11.37
N GLU A 438 8.20 26.95 -11.74
CA GLU A 438 8.72 27.95 -10.79
C GLU A 438 7.64 28.44 -9.82
N GLU A 439 6.42 28.69 -10.31
CA GLU A 439 5.29 29.12 -9.48
C GLU A 439 4.91 28.04 -8.46
N SER A 440 4.86 26.78 -8.89
CA SER A 440 4.55 25.64 -8.03
C SER A 440 5.65 25.39 -6.99
N LEU A 441 6.92 25.42 -7.40
CA LEU A 441 8.08 25.32 -6.50
C LEU A 441 8.11 26.46 -5.49
N PHE A 442 7.81 27.69 -5.91
CA PHE A 442 7.71 28.82 -4.99
C PHE A 442 6.67 28.56 -3.90
N ARG A 443 5.44 28.14 -4.27
CA ARG A 443 4.38 27.85 -3.30
C ARG A 443 4.78 26.69 -2.35
N VAL A 444 5.47 25.68 -2.86
CA VAL A 444 6.03 24.58 -2.06
C VAL A 444 7.10 25.10 -1.10
N PHE A 445 8.12 25.83 -1.56
CA PHE A 445 9.18 26.34 -0.70
C PHE A 445 8.66 27.36 0.30
N HIS A 446 7.74 28.24 -0.09
CA HIS A 446 7.14 29.22 0.80
C HIS A 446 6.42 28.57 1.99
N GLY A 447 5.67 27.48 1.79
CA GLY A 447 5.05 26.78 2.93
C GLY A 447 6.05 26.06 3.87
N THR A 448 7.33 25.94 3.50
CA THR A 448 8.37 25.25 4.29
C THR A 448 9.37 26.23 4.89
N TYR A 449 9.77 27.24 4.12
CA TYR A 449 10.74 28.27 4.46
C TYR A 449 10.09 29.60 4.90
N PHE A 450 8.76 29.69 4.82
CA PHE A 450 7.96 30.87 5.16
C PHE A 450 8.52 32.13 4.47
N ASN A 451 8.75 33.19 5.23
CA ASN A 451 9.21 34.48 4.72
C ASN A 451 10.74 34.54 4.49
N ASN A 452 11.47 33.41 4.51
CA ASN A 452 12.91 33.39 4.18
C ASN A 452 13.13 33.34 2.66
N PHE A 453 12.88 34.48 2.01
CA PHE A 453 12.98 34.61 0.55
C PHE A 453 14.41 34.42 0.01
N CYS A 454 15.45 34.68 0.81
CA CYS A 454 16.83 34.40 0.45
C CYS A 454 17.05 32.90 0.20
N SER A 455 16.56 32.05 1.11
CA SER A 455 16.67 30.60 0.98
C SER A 455 15.82 30.08 -0.17
N ILE A 456 14.61 30.63 -0.35
CA ILE A 456 13.72 30.25 -1.46
C ILE A 456 14.38 30.57 -2.81
N ALA A 457 14.95 31.76 -2.97
CA ALA A 457 15.66 32.14 -4.20
C ALA A 457 16.88 31.25 -4.47
N ARG A 458 17.64 30.93 -3.42
CA ARG A 458 18.78 30.01 -3.52
C ARG A 458 18.35 28.60 -3.98
N LEU A 459 17.20 28.11 -3.54
CA LEU A 459 16.68 26.79 -3.91
C LEU A 459 16.05 26.77 -5.30
N LEU A 460 15.37 27.84 -5.70
CA LEU A 460 14.83 27.97 -7.06
C LEU A 460 15.96 28.06 -8.11
N GLY A 461 17.03 28.79 -7.79
CA GLY A 461 18.21 28.94 -8.66
C GLY A 461 17.99 29.81 -9.91
N THR A 462 16.77 29.87 -10.44
CA THR A 462 16.40 30.63 -11.65
C THR A 462 15.94 32.06 -11.39
N LYS A 463 15.58 32.38 -10.13
CA LYS A 463 15.08 33.71 -9.73
C LYS A 463 15.93 34.32 -8.62
N THR A 464 16.11 35.63 -8.67
CA THR A 464 16.79 36.40 -7.62
C THR A 464 15.91 36.60 -6.39
N CYS A 465 16.54 36.96 -5.27
CA CYS A 465 15.84 37.18 -4.01
C CYS A 465 14.83 38.32 -4.08
N LYS A 466 15.16 39.42 -4.78
CA LYS A 466 14.23 40.52 -5.07
C LYS A 466 13.01 40.04 -5.88
N GLN A 467 13.20 39.23 -6.91
CA GLN A 467 12.11 38.69 -7.74
C GLN A 467 11.19 37.74 -6.95
N VAL A 468 11.75 36.89 -6.09
CA VAL A 468 10.98 35.99 -5.21
C VAL A 468 10.11 36.79 -4.23
N PHE A 469 10.64 37.86 -3.64
CA PHE A 469 9.87 38.73 -2.76
C PHE A 469 8.73 39.45 -3.51
N GLN A 470 9.01 39.98 -4.71
CA GLN A 470 7.98 40.62 -5.56
C GLN A 470 6.86 39.64 -5.92
N PHE A 471 7.19 38.39 -6.24
CA PHE A 471 6.20 37.35 -6.51
C PHE A 471 5.35 37.01 -5.27
N ALA A 472 5.96 36.93 -4.09
CA ALA A 472 5.25 36.74 -2.82
C ALA A 472 4.23 37.86 -2.53
N VAL A 473 4.62 39.12 -2.81
CA VAL A 473 3.73 40.29 -2.69
C VAL A 473 2.59 40.20 -3.71
N LYS A 474 2.88 39.87 -4.98
CA LYS A 474 1.89 39.72 -6.05
C LYS A 474 0.82 38.68 -5.72
N GLU A 475 1.21 37.52 -5.18
CA GLU A 475 0.28 36.45 -4.81
C GLU A 475 -0.41 36.69 -3.45
N SER A 476 -0.16 37.82 -2.77
CA SER A 476 -0.64 38.09 -1.40
C SER A 476 -0.25 37.00 -0.39
N LEU A 477 0.85 36.29 -0.63
CA LEU A 477 1.29 35.14 0.15
C LEU A 477 2.16 35.52 1.37
N ILE A 478 2.27 36.80 1.71
CA ILE A 478 2.95 37.23 2.95
C ILE A 478 2.16 36.71 4.15
N LEU A 479 2.62 35.59 4.72
CA LEU A 479 2.05 35.00 5.93
C LEU A 479 2.27 35.96 7.11
N LYS A 480 1.16 36.47 7.68
CA LYS A 480 1.16 37.01 9.04
C LYS A 480 1.43 35.82 9.97
N LEU A 481 2.59 35.81 10.62
CA LEU A 481 2.89 34.81 11.65
C LEU A 481 1.81 34.92 12.74
N PRO A 482 1.15 33.82 13.15
CA PRO A 482 0.26 33.83 14.29
C PRO A 482 1.03 34.26 15.54
N THR A 483 0.57 35.32 16.20
CA THR A 483 1.20 35.86 17.43
C THR A 483 0.93 34.99 18.66
N ASP A 484 -0.07 34.11 18.60
CA ASP A 484 -0.45 33.19 19.68
C ASP A 484 -0.07 31.76 19.32
N GLU A 485 1.17 31.38 19.60
CA GLU A 485 1.57 30.05 20.08
C GLU A 485 3.10 30.03 20.32
N LEU A 486 3.60 31.01 21.06
CA LEU A 486 4.94 30.95 21.65
C LEU A 486 4.92 29.97 22.84
N MET A 487 4.77 28.68 22.54
CA MET A 487 5.16 27.64 23.49
C MET A 487 6.68 27.66 23.60
N ASN A 488 7.16 28.15 24.74
CA ASN A 488 8.56 28.06 25.16
C ASN A 488 9.12 26.68 24.80
N PRO A 489 10.32 26.57 24.19
CA PRO A 489 11.03 25.31 24.16
C PRO A 489 11.31 24.93 25.62
N SER A 490 10.48 24.03 26.16
CA SER A 490 10.68 23.48 27.48
C SER A 490 12.09 22.89 27.50
N GLN A 491 12.95 23.52 28.30
CA GLN A 491 14.20 22.93 28.74
C GLN A 491 13.89 21.49 29.10
N LYS A 492 14.56 20.52 28.45
CA LYS A 492 14.39 19.07 28.70
C LYS A 492 14.55 18.79 30.19
N LYS A 493 13.45 18.90 30.96
CA LYS A 493 13.43 18.55 32.37
C LYS A 493 13.60 17.04 32.41
N LYS A 494 14.66 16.57 33.08
CA LYS A 494 14.90 15.15 33.36
C LYS A 494 13.68 14.59 34.09
N ARG A 495 12.75 13.95 33.36
CA ARG A 495 11.63 13.20 33.93
C ARG A 495 12.23 12.13 34.86
N LYS A 496 11.74 12.03 36.11
CA LYS A 496 12.27 11.11 37.13
C LYS A 496 12.02 9.65 36.71
N HIS A 497 12.97 9.06 36.00
CA HIS A 497 12.93 7.70 35.41
C HIS A 497 12.62 6.56 36.39
N ARG A 498 12.95 6.71 37.69
CA ARG A 498 12.65 5.70 38.72
C ARG A 498 11.16 5.43 38.90
N LEU A 499 10.31 6.45 38.78
CA LEU A 499 8.85 6.29 38.89
C LEU A 499 8.27 5.61 37.64
N TRP A 500 8.90 5.78 36.48
CA TRP A 500 8.39 5.23 35.22
C TRP A 500 8.69 3.75 35.03
N ALA A 501 9.87 3.25 35.46
CA ALA A 501 10.14 1.82 35.49
C ALA A 501 9.16 1.07 36.42
N ALA A 502 8.67 1.72 37.48
CA ALA A 502 7.59 1.21 38.32
C ALA A 502 6.22 1.29 37.60
N HIS A 503 5.96 2.35 36.83
CA HIS A 503 4.75 2.47 36.01
C HIS A 503 4.66 1.46 34.86
N CYS A 504 5.74 1.23 34.10
CA CYS A 504 5.79 0.15 33.10
C CYS A 504 5.60 -1.23 33.73
N ARG A 505 6.18 -1.47 34.91
CA ARG A 505 5.90 -2.68 35.69
C ARG A 505 4.44 -2.78 36.08
N LYS A 506 3.82 -1.68 36.54
CA LYS A 506 2.40 -1.63 36.92
C LYS A 506 1.46 -1.84 35.72
N ILE A 507 1.78 -1.32 34.55
CA ILE A 507 1.02 -1.55 33.30
C ILE A 507 1.21 -2.99 32.82
N GLN A 508 2.44 -3.52 32.81
CA GLN A 508 2.70 -4.90 32.42
C GLN A 508 2.00 -5.89 33.36
N LEU A 509 2.07 -5.67 34.68
CA LEU A 509 1.38 -6.48 35.68
C LEU A 509 -0.16 -6.38 35.58
N LYS A 510 -0.71 -5.25 35.11
CA LYS A 510 -2.13 -5.12 34.79
C LYS A 510 -2.51 -5.88 33.52
N LYS A 511 -1.63 -5.87 32.50
CA LYS A 511 -1.79 -6.59 31.23
C LYS A 511 -1.72 -8.10 31.40
N ASP A 512 -0.88 -8.59 32.31
CA ASP A 512 -0.80 -10.03 32.65
C ASP A 512 -2.07 -10.55 33.37
N ASN A 513 -2.94 -9.66 33.86
CA ASN A 513 -4.19 -9.97 34.58
C ASN A 513 -5.47 -9.80 33.73
N SER A 514 -5.40 -9.23 32.53
CA SER A 514 -6.54 -9.14 31.60
C SER A 514 -6.41 -10.17 30.49
N SER A 515 -7.52 -10.49 29.80
CA SER A 515 -7.53 -11.38 28.63
C SER A 515 -6.38 -11.05 27.66
N THR A 516 -5.74 -12.10 27.14
CA THR A 516 -4.51 -12.12 26.33
C THR A 516 -4.59 -11.43 24.96
N GLN A 517 -5.56 -10.55 24.76
CA GLN A 517 -5.83 -9.86 23.51
C GLN A 517 -4.75 -8.81 23.24
N VAL A 518 -3.97 -9.03 22.18
CA VAL A 518 -2.97 -8.08 21.69
C VAL A 518 -3.45 -7.57 20.34
N TYR A 519 -3.64 -6.26 20.20
CA TYR A 519 -4.08 -5.62 18.96
C TYR A 519 -2.89 -4.95 18.26
N ASN A 520 -2.97 -4.86 16.94
CA ASN A 520 -1.95 -4.22 16.13
C ASN A 520 -1.85 -2.72 16.42
N TYR A 521 -0.62 -2.19 16.37
CA TYR A 521 -0.39 -0.77 16.67
C TYR A 521 -0.71 0.11 15.45
N GLN A 522 -1.51 1.14 15.69
CA GLN A 522 -1.76 2.24 14.76
C GLN A 522 -1.47 3.59 15.43
N PRO A 523 -0.81 4.53 14.74
CA PRO A 523 -0.57 5.86 15.29
C PRO A 523 -1.87 6.63 15.53
N CYS A 524 -2.06 7.15 16.74
CA CYS A 524 -3.19 8.01 17.04
C CYS A 524 -2.97 9.44 16.51
N ASP A 525 -4.05 10.07 16.04
CA ASP A 525 -4.11 11.47 15.63
C ASP A 525 -5.44 12.07 16.09
N HIS A 526 -5.38 12.89 17.13
CA HIS A 526 -6.52 13.60 17.71
C HIS A 526 -6.04 15.00 18.14
N PRO A 527 -6.04 15.99 17.23
CA PRO A 527 -5.51 17.32 17.52
C PRO A 527 -6.22 17.94 18.74
N ASP A 528 -5.44 18.65 19.55
CA ASP A 528 -5.90 19.40 20.73
C ASP A 528 -6.55 18.58 21.86
N ARG A 529 -6.55 17.24 21.75
CA ARG A 529 -7.02 16.32 22.80
C ARG A 529 -5.86 15.48 23.36
N PRO A 530 -5.80 15.25 24.69
CA PRO A 530 -4.81 14.35 25.28
C PRO A 530 -5.13 12.89 24.93
N CYS A 531 -4.14 12.01 25.07
CA CYS A 531 -4.41 10.57 25.01
C CYS A 531 -5.10 10.14 26.32
N ASP A 532 -6.43 10.09 26.30
CA ASP A 532 -7.29 9.60 27.39
C ASP A 532 -7.96 8.26 27.01
N SER A 533 -9.04 7.86 27.70
CA SER A 533 -9.78 6.62 27.40
C SER A 533 -10.36 6.53 25.99
N THR A 534 -10.47 7.64 25.27
CA THR A 534 -10.96 7.69 23.88
C THR A 534 -9.84 7.55 22.85
N CYS A 535 -8.58 7.61 23.28
CA CYS A 535 -7.43 7.47 22.39
C CYS A 535 -7.34 6.02 21.87
N PRO A 536 -7.25 5.78 20.54
CA PRO A 536 -7.13 4.44 19.97
C PRO A 536 -5.99 3.62 20.56
N CYS A 537 -4.83 4.24 20.85
CA CYS A 537 -3.72 3.56 21.51
C CYS A 537 -4.11 3.05 22.92
N ILE A 538 -4.83 3.84 23.72
CA ILE A 538 -5.22 3.45 25.08
C ILE A 538 -6.32 2.40 25.04
N MET A 539 -7.31 2.54 24.14
CA MET A 539 -8.38 1.55 23.94
C MET A 539 -7.82 0.17 23.57
N THR A 540 -6.80 0.14 22.72
CA THR A 540 -6.10 -1.10 22.31
C THR A 540 -5.02 -1.54 23.30
N GLN A 541 -4.90 -0.88 24.46
CA GLN A 541 -3.87 -1.11 25.48
C GLN A 541 -2.42 -1.08 24.94
N ASN A 542 -2.19 -0.27 23.90
CA ASN A 542 -0.91 -0.02 23.29
C ASN A 542 -0.29 1.28 23.80
N PHE A 543 1.04 1.32 23.86
CA PHE A 543 1.76 2.57 24.10
C PHE A 543 1.68 3.47 22.87
N CYS A 544 1.66 4.78 23.07
CA CYS A 544 1.89 5.71 21.98
C CYS A 544 3.37 5.65 21.56
N GLU A 545 3.64 5.61 20.26
CA GLU A 545 4.99 5.53 19.72
C GLU A 545 5.46 6.85 19.12
N LYS A 546 6.67 6.84 18.56
CA LYS A 546 7.23 7.99 17.81
C LYS A 546 6.38 8.48 16.65
N PHE A 547 5.49 7.65 16.11
CA PHE A 547 4.65 7.96 14.97
C PHE A 547 3.31 8.64 15.35
N CYS A 548 2.88 8.55 16.60
CA CYS A 548 1.67 9.21 17.09
C CYS A 548 1.81 10.75 17.00
N GLN A 549 0.71 11.42 16.63
CA GLN A 549 0.63 12.89 16.54
C GLN A 549 0.16 13.55 17.84
N CYS A 550 -0.03 12.77 18.91
CA CYS A 550 -0.29 13.28 20.25
C CYS A 550 0.86 14.15 20.78
N ASN A 551 0.59 14.92 21.85
CA ASN A 551 1.58 15.77 22.51
C ASN A 551 2.92 15.03 22.79
N PRO A 552 4.10 15.63 22.50
CA PRO A 552 5.40 15.03 22.82
C PRO A 552 5.56 14.59 24.28
N ASP A 553 4.91 15.27 25.22
CA ASP A 553 4.91 14.94 26.65
C ASP A 553 3.78 13.97 27.05
N CYS A 554 3.15 13.29 26.08
CA CYS A 554 2.10 12.30 26.31
C CYS A 554 2.52 11.26 27.35
N GLN A 555 1.66 11.06 28.35
CA GLN A 555 1.93 10.09 29.42
C GLN A 555 1.93 8.66 28.90
N ASN A 556 1.10 8.31 27.91
CA ASN A 556 1.05 6.96 27.32
C ASN A 556 2.23 6.64 26.37
N ARG A 557 3.13 7.60 26.13
CA ARG A 557 4.24 7.41 25.18
C ARG A 557 5.34 6.53 25.77
N PHE A 558 5.82 5.55 25.00
CA PHE A 558 6.94 4.72 25.44
C PHE A 558 8.24 5.56 25.42
N PRO A 559 8.99 5.67 26.53
CA PRO A 559 10.13 6.60 26.60
C PRO A 559 11.47 6.01 26.14
N GLY A 560 11.54 4.72 25.83
CA GLY A 560 12.80 4.01 25.59
C GLY A 560 13.53 3.62 26.89
N CYS A 561 14.77 3.15 26.76
CA CYS A 561 15.64 2.79 27.89
C CYS A 561 16.85 3.72 28.01
N ARG A 562 17.44 3.73 29.21
CA ARG A 562 18.72 4.42 29.53
C ARG A 562 19.83 3.46 29.95
N CYS A 563 19.76 2.23 29.44
CA CYS A 563 20.73 1.18 29.74
C CYS A 563 22.08 1.52 29.11
N LYS A 564 23.18 1.03 29.69
CA LYS A 564 24.52 1.22 29.12
C LYS A 564 24.86 0.21 28.02
N THR A 565 24.38 -1.04 28.14
CA THR A 565 24.67 -2.12 27.18
C THR A 565 23.68 -3.28 27.34
N GLN A 566 23.75 -4.25 26.43
CA GLN A 566 23.06 -5.54 26.37
C GLN A 566 21.53 -5.50 26.27
N CYS A 567 20.83 -4.84 27.20
CA CYS A 567 19.36 -4.74 27.19
C CYS A 567 18.60 -6.08 27.10
N ASN A 568 19.18 -7.19 27.56
CA ASN A 568 18.62 -8.55 27.44
C ASN A 568 18.09 -9.11 28.76
N THR A 569 17.89 -8.27 29.78
CA THR A 569 17.37 -8.66 31.10
C THR A 569 16.17 -7.81 31.49
N LYS A 570 15.41 -8.27 32.50
CA LYS A 570 14.25 -7.56 33.07
C LYS A 570 14.61 -6.18 33.70
N GLN A 571 15.89 -5.84 33.82
CA GLN A 571 16.32 -4.49 34.22
C GLN A 571 16.07 -3.45 33.12
N CYS A 572 16.09 -3.87 31.86
CA CYS A 572 15.78 -3.02 30.73
C CYS A 572 14.24 -2.90 30.56
N PRO A 573 13.68 -1.68 30.56
CA PRO A 573 12.24 -1.49 30.39
C PRO A 573 11.74 -1.95 29.01
N CYS A 574 12.57 -1.85 27.96
CA CYS A 574 12.24 -2.37 26.63
C CYS A 574 12.06 -3.89 26.66
N TYR A 575 13.06 -4.61 27.18
CA TYR A 575 13.03 -6.07 27.24
C TYR A 575 11.91 -6.60 28.14
N LEU A 576 11.70 -5.95 29.29
CA LEU A 576 10.62 -6.28 30.20
C LEU A 576 9.23 -6.12 29.56
N ALA A 577 9.05 -5.07 28.76
CA ALA A 577 7.81 -4.82 28.03
C ALA A 577 7.69 -5.64 26.73
N VAL A 578 8.60 -6.60 26.49
CA VAL A 578 8.62 -7.42 25.26
C VAL A 578 8.74 -6.56 23.99
N ARG A 579 9.67 -5.60 24.03
CA ARG A 579 9.97 -4.68 22.94
C ARG A 579 11.46 -4.65 22.62
N GLU A 580 11.81 -4.50 21.35
CA GLU A 580 13.17 -4.10 20.98
C GLU A 580 13.44 -2.63 21.34
N CYS A 581 14.72 -2.28 21.46
CA CYS A 581 15.16 -0.92 21.76
C CYS A 581 14.98 -0.03 20.53
N ASP A 582 14.05 0.93 20.62
CA ASP A 582 13.83 1.93 19.58
C ASP A 582 15.11 2.78 19.38
N PRO A 583 15.65 2.88 18.15
CA PRO A 583 16.88 3.62 17.88
C PRO A 583 16.75 5.14 18.00
N ASP A 584 15.55 5.71 17.95
CA ASP A 584 15.32 7.15 18.12
C ASP A 584 15.13 7.54 19.60
N LEU A 585 14.88 6.55 20.48
CA LEU A 585 14.64 6.77 21.91
C LEU A 585 15.76 6.22 22.80
N CYS A 586 16.32 5.04 22.47
CA CYS A 586 17.29 4.30 23.28
C CYS A 586 18.73 4.70 22.96
N LEU A 587 19.03 6.00 23.10
CA LEU A 587 20.27 6.63 22.64
C LEU A 587 21.52 6.31 23.48
N THR A 588 21.45 5.38 24.44
CA THR A 588 22.55 5.12 25.40
C THR A 588 22.97 3.67 25.48
N CYS A 589 22.14 2.73 25.01
CA CYS A 589 22.46 1.32 25.04
C CYS A 589 23.23 0.85 23.79
N GLY A 590 23.39 1.73 22.81
CA GLY A 590 23.97 1.50 21.49
C GLY A 590 22.98 1.06 20.41
N ALA A 591 21.67 1.08 20.66
CA ALA A 591 20.67 0.77 19.62
C ALA A 591 20.70 1.76 18.44
N SER A 592 21.07 3.02 18.72
CA SER A 592 21.14 4.14 17.77
C SER A 592 22.48 4.29 17.03
N GLU A 593 23.48 3.47 17.37
CA GLU A 593 24.88 3.65 16.94
C GLU A 593 25.35 2.53 16.00
N HIS A 594 26.41 2.78 15.22
CA HIS A 594 27.12 1.79 14.40
C HIS A 594 26.20 0.93 13.51
N TRP A 595 25.52 1.56 12.55
CA TRP A 595 24.58 0.89 11.63
C TRP A 595 25.23 -0.17 10.74
N ASP A 596 26.50 0.03 10.37
CA ASP A 596 27.26 -0.89 9.51
C ASP A 596 27.87 -2.08 10.28
N CYS A 597 27.89 -2.03 11.62
CA CYS A 597 28.48 -3.07 12.44
C CYS A 597 27.43 -4.11 12.86
N LYS A 598 27.76 -5.40 12.65
CA LYS A 598 26.96 -6.53 13.16
C LYS A 598 27.09 -6.71 14.68
N VAL A 599 28.18 -6.22 15.26
CA VAL A 599 28.42 -6.28 16.71
C VAL A 599 28.01 -4.95 17.33
N VAL A 600 26.86 -4.96 17.99
CA VAL A 600 26.30 -3.82 18.71
C VAL A 600 26.32 -4.14 20.20
N SER A 601 26.52 -3.13 21.04
CA SER A 601 26.45 -3.25 22.50
C SER A 601 25.04 -3.66 22.96
N CYS A 602 24.00 -3.11 22.32
CA CYS A 602 22.62 -3.53 22.53
C CYS A 602 22.37 -4.90 21.88
N LYS A 603 21.87 -5.87 22.65
CA LYS A 603 21.46 -7.20 22.17
C LYS A 603 19.94 -7.32 21.96
N ASN A 604 19.21 -6.22 22.16
CA ASN A 604 17.75 -6.15 22.04
C ASN A 604 17.35 -5.25 20.86
N CYS A 605 18.02 -5.43 19.72
CA CYS A 605 17.77 -4.74 18.45
C CYS A 605 18.16 -5.64 17.26
N SER A 606 18.03 -6.96 17.44
CA SER A 606 18.49 -7.98 16.50
C SER A 606 17.50 -8.16 15.35
N ILE A 607 16.20 -8.10 15.63
CA ILE A 607 15.12 -8.25 14.63
C ILE A 607 15.11 -7.02 13.71
N GLN A 608 15.10 -5.80 14.26
CA GLN A 608 15.10 -4.57 13.46
C GLN A 608 16.34 -4.44 12.55
N ARG A 609 17.48 -5.00 12.96
CA ARG A 609 18.73 -4.99 12.17
C ARG A 609 18.92 -6.23 11.30
N GLY A 610 18.04 -7.23 11.42
CA GLY A 610 18.18 -8.50 10.70
C GLY A 610 19.44 -9.29 11.05
N LEU A 611 19.91 -9.22 12.31
CA LEU A 611 21.11 -9.92 12.81
C LEU A 611 20.85 -11.42 13.04
N LYS A 612 20.30 -12.09 12.03
CA LYS A 612 20.02 -13.52 12.04
C LYS A 612 21.29 -14.36 11.90
N LYS A 613 21.26 -15.55 12.48
CA LYS A 613 22.27 -16.60 12.37
C LYS A 613 22.22 -17.26 10.99
N HIS A 614 23.31 -17.90 10.62
CA HIS A 614 23.38 -18.62 9.34
C HIS A 614 22.69 -19.98 9.47
N LEU A 615 21.64 -20.19 8.66
CA LEU A 615 20.85 -21.42 8.63
C LEU A 615 21.11 -22.22 7.35
N LEU A 616 21.15 -23.54 7.49
CA LEU A 616 21.31 -24.55 6.46
C LEU A 616 19.97 -25.29 6.26
N LEU A 617 19.75 -25.81 5.06
CA LEU A 617 18.57 -26.59 4.68
C LEU A 617 19.05 -28.00 4.31
N ALA A 618 18.46 -29.02 4.92
CA ALA A 618 18.71 -30.42 4.60
C ALA A 618 17.44 -31.25 4.92
N PRO A 619 17.29 -32.48 4.41
CA PRO A 619 16.22 -33.37 4.85
C PRO A 619 16.22 -33.48 6.38
N SER A 620 15.03 -33.40 6.99
CA SER A 620 14.87 -33.54 8.44
C SER A 620 15.06 -34.98 8.87
N ASP A 621 15.53 -35.18 10.10
CA ASP A 621 15.57 -36.50 10.73
C ASP A 621 14.17 -36.98 11.17
N VAL A 622 13.17 -36.08 11.18
CA VAL A 622 11.78 -36.36 11.56
C VAL A 622 10.90 -36.55 10.33
N ALA A 623 10.68 -35.48 9.56
CA ALA A 623 9.84 -35.51 8.37
C ALA A 623 10.15 -34.34 7.43
N GLY A 624 10.16 -34.62 6.12
CA GLY A 624 10.29 -33.58 5.11
C GLY A 624 11.63 -32.83 5.15
N TRP A 625 11.55 -31.51 5.12
CA TRP A 625 12.72 -30.63 5.18
C TRP A 625 12.91 -30.07 6.60
N GLY A 626 14.16 -29.98 7.03
CA GLY A 626 14.56 -29.39 8.31
C GLY A 626 15.53 -28.23 8.12
N THR A 627 15.63 -27.35 9.13
CA THR A 627 16.65 -26.29 9.15
C THR A 627 17.66 -26.51 10.27
N PHE A 628 18.94 -26.34 9.91
CA PHE A 628 20.07 -26.65 10.76
C PHE A 628 20.92 -25.41 10.99
N ILE A 629 21.45 -25.23 12.19
CA ILE A 629 22.24 -24.04 12.51
C ILE A 629 23.72 -24.23 12.17
N LYS A 630 24.33 -23.26 11.47
CA LYS A 630 25.75 -23.38 11.06
C LYS A 630 26.74 -23.15 12.20
N GLU A 631 26.37 -22.34 13.18
CA GLU A 631 27.23 -21.90 14.28
C GLU A 631 26.56 -22.17 15.63
N SER A 632 27.37 -22.38 16.68
CA SER A 632 26.82 -22.59 18.03
C SER A 632 26.17 -21.32 18.58
N VAL A 633 25.07 -21.49 19.30
CA VAL A 633 24.24 -20.40 19.82
C VAL A 633 23.95 -20.62 21.30
N GLN A 634 24.01 -19.53 22.07
CA GLN A 634 23.78 -19.57 23.52
C GLN A 634 22.29 -19.50 23.85
N LYS A 635 21.93 -19.93 25.07
CA LYS A 635 20.55 -19.85 25.55
C LYS A 635 20.03 -18.40 25.48
N ASN A 636 18.79 -18.24 25.02
CA ASN A 636 18.06 -16.99 24.77
C ASN A 636 18.66 -16.06 23.70
N GLU A 637 19.64 -16.55 22.93
CA GLU A 637 20.19 -15.79 21.82
C GLU A 637 19.24 -15.85 20.60
N PHE A 638 19.18 -14.75 19.86
CA PHE A 638 18.35 -14.62 18.66
C PHE A 638 18.93 -15.46 17.51
N ILE A 639 18.06 -16.26 16.88
CA ILE A 639 18.42 -17.11 15.74
C ILE A 639 17.97 -16.46 14.44
N SER A 640 16.67 -16.26 14.27
CA SER A 640 16.09 -15.63 13.09
C SER A 640 14.72 -15.08 13.43
N GLU A 641 14.24 -14.14 12.64
CA GLU A 641 12.82 -13.81 12.62
C GLU A 641 12.08 -14.85 11.80
N TYR A 642 10.85 -15.18 12.17
CA TYR A 642 9.93 -15.94 11.33
C TYR A 642 9.17 -14.96 10.44
N CYS A 643 9.56 -14.90 9.16
CA CYS A 643 8.97 -13.97 8.19
C CYS A 643 7.96 -14.68 7.29
N GLY A 644 6.91 -13.95 6.91
CA GLY A 644 5.88 -14.43 5.99
C GLY A 644 5.02 -13.32 5.41
N GLU A 645 3.98 -13.71 4.68
CA GLU A 645 2.87 -12.82 4.33
C GLU A 645 2.11 -12.44 5.60
N LEU A 646 1.73 -11.18 5.75
CA LEU A 646 0.91 -10.69 6.85
C LEU A 646 -0.51 -10.58 6.32
N ILE A 647 -1.40 -11.41 6.85
CA ILE A 647 -2.78 -11.59 6.39
C ILE A 647 -3.76 -11.40 7.56
N SER A 648 -5.02 -11.09 7.26
CA SER A 648 -6.08 -11.02 8.27
C SER A 648 -6.35 -12.40 8.90
N GLN A 649 -7.08 -12.44 10.02
CA GLN A 649 -7.55 -13.70 10.59
C GLN A 649 -8.50 -14.44 9.62
N ASP A 650 -9.40 -13.71 8.95
CA ASP A 650 -10.37 -14.31 8.01
C ASP A 650 -9.67 -14.95 6.79
N GLU A 651 -8.63 -14.31 6.27
CA GLU A 651 -7.78 -14.87 5.20
C GLU A 651 -6.99 -16.08 5.70
N ALA A 652 -6.49 -16.03 6.94
CA ALA A 652 -5.78 -17.15 7.54
C ALA A 652 -6.69 -18.38 7.71
N ASP A 653 -7.95 -18.18 8.12
CA ASP A 653 -8.95 -19.24 8.22
C ASP A 653 -9.29 -19.83 6.85
N ARG A 654 -9.51 -18.97 5.83
CA ARG A 654 -9.72 -19.40 4.44
C ARG A 654 -8.56 -20.25 3.91
N ARG A 655 -7.32 -19.82 4.12
CA ARG A 655 -6.12 -20.59 3.73
C ARG A 655 -5.93 -21.85 4.56
N GLY A 656 -6.26 -21.76 5.85
CA GLY A 656 -6.13 -22.83 6.84
C GLY A 656 -6.87 -24.10 6.42
N LYS A 657 -8.10 -23.98 5.90
CA LYS A 657 -8.87 -25.15 5.44
C LYS A 657 -8.16 -25.95 4.34
N VAL A 658 -7.53 -25.25 3.40
CA VAL A 658 -6.75 -25.87 2.33
C VAL A 658 -5.48 -26.52 2.91
N TYR A 659 -4.80 -25.83 3.83
CA TYR A 659 -3.57 -26.33 4.47
C TYR A 659 -3.83 -27.55 5.35
N ASP A 660 -4.98 -27.60 6.00
CA ASP A 660 -5.40 -28.72 6.85
C ASP A 660 -5.66 -29.99 6.05
N LYS A 661 -6.07 -29.85 4.80
CA LYS A 661 -6.23 -30.96 3.85
C LYS A 661 -4.88 -31.44 3.32
N TYR A 662 -3.95 -30.53 3.06
CA TYR A 662 -2.56 -30.85 2.67
C TYR A 662 -1.68 -31.32 3.84
N MET A 663 -2.22 -31.38 5.05
CA MET A 663 -1.50 -31.78 6.26
C MET A 663 -0.26 -30.90 6.55
N SER A 664 -0.25 -29.63 6.11
CA SER A 664 0.91 -28.75 6.23
C SER A 664 0.50 -27.29 6.35
N SER A 665 0.67 -26.71 7.54
CA SER A 665 0.38 -25.30 7.81
C SER A 665 1.63 -24.55 8.26
N PHE A 666 1.86 -23.38 7.66
CA PHE A 666 2.94 -22.44 8.03
C PHE A 666 2.38 -21.13 8.64
N LEU A 667 1.13 -21.16 9.09
CA LEU A 667 0.44 -20.04 9.72
C LEU A 667 0.94 -19.87 11.16
N PHE A 668 1.37 -18.66 11.49
CA PHE A 668 1.79 -18.28 12.84
C PHE A 668 1.01 -17.05 13.30
N ASN A 669 0.15 -17.23 14.30
CA ASN A 669 -0.66 -16.13 14.83
C ASN A 669 0.22 -15.03 15.47
N LEU A 670 0.07 -13.79 14.99
CA LEU A 670 0.92 -12.67 15.40
C LEU A 670 0.26 -11.81 16.47
N ASN A 671 -0.99 -11.43 16.25
CA ASN A 671 -1.84 -10.65 17.13
C ASN A 671 -3.31 -10.85 16.71
N ASN A 672 -4.27 -10.25 17.41
CA ASN A 672 -5.69 -10.46 17.13
C ASN A 672 -6.13 -10.03 15.72
N ASP A 673 -5.38 -9.13 15.06
CA ASP A 673 -5.77 -8.58 13.77
C ASP A 673 -5.08 -9.31 12.61
N PHE A 674 -3.89 -9.89 12.84
CA PHE A 674 -3.06 -10.45 11.78
C PHE A 674 -2.38 -11.77 12.13
N VAL A 675 -2.16 -12.58 11.09
CA VAL A 675 -1.40 -13.85 11.09
C VAL A 675 -0.23 -13.73 10.12
N VAL A 676 0.90 -14.37 10.44
CA VAL A 676 2.04 -14.49 9.53
C VAL A 676 1.98 -15.84 8.82
N ASP A 677 1.80 -15.85 7.50
CA ASP A 677 1.77 -17.02 6.65
C ASP A 677 3.09 -17.18 5.87
N ALA A 678 3.90 -18.17 6.23
CA ALA A 678 5.15 -18.41 5.52
C ALA A 678 4.99 -19.32 4.28
N THR A 679 3.78 -19.72 3.89
CA THR A 679 3.53 -20.73 2.85
C THR A 679 4.09 -20.30 1.48
N ARG A 680 3.63 -19.15 0.98
CA ARG A 680 3.98 -18.62 -0.36
C ARG A 680 5.27 -17.80 -0.34
N LYS A 681 5.47 -16.99 0.70
CA LYS A 681 6.65 -16.15 0.90
C LYS A 681 7.14 -16.31 2.33
N GLY A 682 8.45 -16.44 2.57
CA GLY A 682 8.96 -16.64 3.91
C GLY A 682 10.48 -16.60 3.97
N ASN A 683 11.09 -17.15 5.02
CA ASN A 683 12.55 -17.23 5.12
C ASN A 683 13.01 -18.59 5.66
N LYS A 684 14.31 -18.84 5.72
CA LYS A 684 14.86 -20.18 6.02
C LYS A 684 14.37 -20.81 7.33
N ILE A 685 13.98 -20.02 8.34
CA ILE A 685 13.50 -20.57 9.61
C ILE A 685 12.09 -21.20 9.50
N ARG A 686 11.39 -21.02 8.37
CA ARG A 686 10.10 -21.69 8.10
C ARG A 686 10.19 -23.23 8.09
N PHE A 687 11.40 -23.77 7.93
CA PHE A 687 11.68 -25.20 7.93
C PHE A 687 12.11 -25.73 9.31
N ALA A 688 12.02 -24.91 10.37
CA ALA A 688 12.23 -25.40 11.73
C ALA A 688 10.98 -26.18 12.15
N ASN A 689 11.12 -27.49 12.33
CA ASN A 689 10.00 -28.38 12.55
C ASN A 689 9.37 -28.23 13.94
N HIS A 690 8.18 -28.81 14.09
CA HIS A 690 7.51 -28.96 15.37
C HIS A 690 8.22 -30.00 16.25
N SER A 691 8.29 -29.73 17.56
CA SER A 691 8.59 -30.74 18.58
C SER A 691 7.94 -30.33 19.91
N VAL A 692 7.50 -31.29 20.71
CA VAL A 692 7.01 -31.02 22.09
C VAL A 692 8.16 -30.68 23.05
N ASN A 693 9.37 -31.13 22.73
CA ASN A 693 10.60 -30.88 23.48
C ASN A 693 11.61 -30.03 22.67
N PRO A 694 11.22 -28.81 22.25
CA PRO A 694 11.99 -28.05 21.29
C PRO A 694 13.28 -27.48 21.87
N ASN A 695 14.26 -27.24 21.00
CA ASN A 695 15.49 -26.51 21.35
C ASN A 695 15.37 -24.99 21.11
N CYS A 696 14.31 -24.52 20.45
CA CYS A 696 14.00 -23.11 20.22
C CYS A 696 12.64 -22.73 20.82
N TYR A 697 12.40 -21.42 20.99
CA TYR A 697 11.09 -20.87 21.29
C TYR A 697 10.84 -19.61 20.46
N ALA A 698 9.58 -19.41 20.10
CA ALA A 698 9.13 -18.20 19.41
C ALA A 698 8.64 -17.16 20.42
N LYS A 699 8.87 -15.88 20.11
CA LYS A 699 8.37 -14.75 20.90
C LYS A 699 7.96 -13.63 19.96
N VAL A 700 6.70 -13.20 20.06
CA VAL A 700 6.22 -11.98 19.40
C VAL A 700 6.80 -10.78 20.15
N VAL A 701 7.50 -9.90 19.44
CA VAL A 701 8.16 -8.72 19.99
C VAL A 701 7.65 -7.51 19.24
N MET A 702 7.37 -6.43 19.97
CA MET A 702 7.04 -5.15 19.35
C MET A 702 8.33 -4.41 18.96
N VAL A 703 8.48 -4.12 17.67
CA VAL A 703 9.70 -3.59 17.05
C VAL A 703 9.32 -2.35 16.23
N ASN A 704 9.63 -1.16 16.76
CA ASN A 704 9.35 0.12 16.09
C ASN A 704 7.89 0.25 15.57
N GLY A 705 6.91 -0.21 16.35
CA GLY A 705 5.48 -0.17 16.01
C GLY A 705 4.96 -1.40 15.26
N ASP A 706 5.82 -2.32 14.86
CA ASP A 706 5.45 -3.56 14.18
C ASP A 706 5.57 -4.76 15.12
N HIS A 707 4.57 -5.64 15.15
CA HIS A 707 4.71 -6.95 15.79
C HIS A 707 5.54 -7.87 14.89
N ARG A 708 6.59 -8.49 15.43
CA ARG A 708 7.47 -9.41 14.68
C ARG A 708 7.77 -10.65 15.51
N ILE A 709 7.87 -11.80 14.85
CA ILE A 709 8.10 -13.10 15.51
C ILE A 709 9.59 -13.38 15.53
N GLY A 710 10.21 -13.31 16.70
CA GLY A 710 11.60 -13.72 16.89
C GLY A 710 11.70 -15.17 17.33
N ILE A 711 12.59 -15.95 16.71
CA ILE A 711 12.97 -17.30 17.14
C ILE A 711 14.27 -17.20 17.92
N PHE A 712 14.26 -17.77 19.13
CA PHE A 712 15.36 -17.71 20.09
C PHE A 712 15.71 -19.12 20.58
N ALA A 713 16.96 -19.34 20.97
CA ALA A 713 17.40 -20.62 21.51
C ALA A 713 16.86 -20.84 22.93
N LYS A 714 16.18 -21.97 23.20
CA LYS A 714 15.66 -22.36 24.53
C LYS A 714 16.76 -22.92 25.43
N ARG A 715 17.77 -23.55 24.83
CA ARG A 715 19.01 -24.05 25.44
C ARG A 715 20.22 -23.64 24.60
N ALA A 716 21.43 -23.98 25.03
CA ALA A 716 22.58 -23.89 24.13
C ALA A 716 22.42 -24.90 22.99
N ILE A 717 22.77 -24.50 21.77
CA ILE A 717 22.64 -25.28 20.53
C ILE A 717 24.02 -25.33 19.86
N GLN A 718 24.48 -26.52 19.51
CA GLN A 718 25.73 -26.78 18.83
C GLN A 718 25.59 -26.58 17.31
N ALA A 719 26.74 -26.42 16.63
CA ALA A 719 26.74 -26.30 15.18
C ALA A 719 26.30 -27.63 14.54
N GLY A 720 25.40 -27.55 13.57
CA GLY A 720 24.84 -28.70 12.86
C GLY A 720 23.58 -29.29 13.49
N GLU A 721 23.11 -28.81 14.65
CA GLU A 721 21.83 -29.28 15.23
C GLU A 721 20.64 -28.78 14.39
N GLU A 722 19.63 -29.64 14.21
CA GLU A 722 18.32 -29.28 13.65
C GLU A 722 17.55 -28.40 14.64
N LEU A 723 16.86 -27.39 14.14
CA LEU A 723 16.09 -26.45 14.95
C LEU A 723 14.61 -26.85 14.99
N PHE A 724 14.08 -26.92 16.21
CA PHE A 724 12.67 -27.21 16.48
C PHE A 724 12.07 -26.16 17.39
N PHE A 725 10.81 -25.82 17.17
CA PHE A 725 10.02 -25.02 18.11
C PHE A 725 8.61 -25.59 18.29
N ASP A 726 8.02 -25.32 19.45
CA ASP A 726 6.66 -25.76 19.73
C ASP A 726 5.66 -24.88 18.94
N TYR A 727 4.85 -25.53 18.10
CA TYR A 727 3.85 -24.88 17.24
C TYR A 727 2.57 -24.58 18.03
N ARG A 728 2.43 -25.14 19.24
CA ARG A 728 1.26 -25.02 20.11
C ARG A 728 -0.02 -25.46 19.40
N TYR A 729 0.07 -26.53 18.62
CA TYR A 729 -1.09 -27.19 18.05
C TYR A 729 -2.14 -27.43 19.14
N SER A 730 -3.42 -27.25 18.78
CA SER A 730 -4.48 -27.71 19.65
C SER A 730 -4.33 -29.22 19.88
N GLN A 731 -4.91 -29.73 20.96
CA GLN A 731 -4.78 -31.16 21.28
C GLN A 731 -5.32 -32.06 20.16
N ALA A 732 -6.30 -31.58 19.39
CA ALA A 732 -6.85 -32.26 18.21
C ALA A 732 -5.88 -32.22 17.02
N ASP A 733 -5.23 -31.08 16.76
CA ASP A 733 -4.28 -30.92 15.65
C ASP A 733 -2.98 -31.68 15.92
N ALA A 734 -2.50 -31.69 17.16
CA ALA A 734 -1.28 -32.40 17.53
C ALA A 734 -1.38 -33.92 17.22
N LEU A 735 -2.57 -34.51 17.39
CA LEU A 735 -2.84 -35.91 17.04
C LEU A 735 -2.81 -36.18 15.53
N LYS A 736 -3.11 -35.16 14.72
CA LYS A 736 -3.17 -35.23 13.25
C LYS A 736 -1.79 -35.01 12.60
N TYR A 737 -0.97 -34.11 13.18
CA TYR A 737 0.29 -33.65 12.57
C TYR A 737 1.58 -34.23 13.17
N VAL A 738 1.57 -34.76 14.40
CA VAL A 738 2.79 -35.07 15.18
C VAL A 738 2.94 -36.58 15.47
N GLY A 739 2.51 -37.44 14.55
CA GLY A 739 2.39 -38.89 14.76
C GLY A 739 3.69 -39.66 15.10
N ILE A 740 4.87 -39.03 15.12
CA ILE A 740 6.17 -39.73 15.13
C ILE A 740 6.92 -39.65 16.47
N GLU A 741 6.66 -38.68 17.35
CA GLU A 741 7.40 -38.57 18.63
C GLU A 741 6.99 -39.61 19.71
N ARG A 742 6.07 -40.55 19.42
CA ARG A 742 5.58 -41.52 20.43
C ARG A 742 6.38 -42.82 20.57
N GLU A 743 7.41 -43.08 19.78
CA GLU A 743 8.08 -44.40 19.79
C GLU A 743 9.52 -44.45 20.34
N THR A 744 10.13 -43.35 20.80
CA THR A 744 11.58 -43.33 21.11
C THR A 744 11.98 -43.00 22.55
N ASP A 745 11.21 -43.38 23.57
CA ASP A 745 11.72 -43.35 24.98
C ASP A 745 11.02 -44.37 25.90
N VAL A 746 10.88 -45.63 25.44
CA VAL A 746 10.67 -46.77 26.35
C VAL A 746 11.57 -47.92 25.92
N LEU A 747 12.82 -47.92 26.39
CA LEU A 747 13.63 -49.12 26.60
C LEU A 747 14.70 -48.88 27.65
#